data_AF-A0A284S5E6-F1
#
_entry.id   AF-A0A284S5E6-F1
#
_cell.length_a   1.000
_cell.length_b   1.000
_cell.length_c   1.000
_cell.angle_alpha   90.00
_cell.angle_beta   90.00
_cell.angle_gamma   90.00
#
_symmetry.space_group_name_H-M   'P 1'
#
loop_
_entity.id
_entity.type
_entity.pdbx_description
1 polymer ?
#
loop_
_entity_poly.entity_id
_entity_poly.type
_entity_poly.pdbx_seq_one_letter_code
_entity_poly.pdbx_strand_id
1 'polypeptide(L)'
;MSKRKQDKKNDDSDSDSDVSLIDVDFDFFDPNPNVDYHALKRLVGQLFQRDADLFHTHELTELILSQPRVGTTIKTDGMESDPYALLTVLNMHKHKDHPSIKALAHYILDKSSSDPAFHATLQGLFSQTESHVGFVLCERLINMPVQVVPPMYRMLMDEMKWAIDDNEPYTFSHLIFVSRTYHLSEDEEAMLSSTQTKPHKTKRTKKAPAPTFARPADGIYPFHPEDEYIRQASIHAVDYAFSTSPTEPRDKESFGLDTRGRTMLVPAEHFLALVGKMSEVYPCSMLWGEIGARGYSERPWTAAIQLQGVPQDLSLEDWCNIWGDYDDSTNSKASTPLRELVRSYIVYTMCSFPVLIDLSPTMLDVLTSIPGVKQVTEALVRITFFDQFVGGDTALQTLPLLKNLRSANKGALFAYSVEVDEHEATAAAASPRKVSQPVHKRIVNEMVHCIDVAADFEDGIVADATAGRRTWVAIKLSALLPDANALLHYSTALLASRPKSSVPFPGCPHASDLDILYAPIGSIKSDLTEDDIKSLRELHGDLNRICKRAKERGVSKKVDSPSSATIYDSFIFERTQSYLGQSFKDAKAGNYSLGVKLVRGAYHPRETIAHRSHQSGKPSLSISSEPLPPVWAEKRETDECYNECAKMLIGELKEDLGRKAQTMGILFGTHNWTSCELILKELVATGLAKHVEGEEEEVMSLGDEVTERLTIGQLFGMSDALTDYLVRRTRSSTPMIIKYVPYGALSEVMPYLSRRAIENKSILGDGQASEERRRAGSQIWKRIFG
;
A
#
# COMPACT_ATOMS: atom_id res chain seq x y z
N MET A 1 30.19 -65.20 -4.79
CA MET A 1 28.75 -65.34 -5.10
C MET A 1 27.95 -64.51 -4.12
N SER A 2 26.89 -63.88 -4.63
CA SER A 2 25.75 -63.24 -3.94
C SER A 2 25.93 -61.97 -3.09
N LYS A 3 25.69 -60.83 -3.77
CA LYS A 3 24.94 -59.61 -3.41
C LYS A 3 24.60 -59.33 -1.93
N ARG A 4 25.10 -58.19 -1.44
CA ARG A 4 24.43 -57.36 -0.42
C ARG A 4 24.24 -55.95 -0.99
N LYS A 5 22.98 -55.55 -1.18
CA LYS A 5 22.54 -54.25 -1.70
C LYS A 5 22.63 -53.23 -0.56
N GLN A 6 23.40 -52.16 -0.74
CA GLN A 6 23.38 -50.98 0.13
C GLN A 6 22.45 -49.96 -0.54
N ASP A 7 21.33 -49.65 0.12
CA ASP A 7 20.46 -48.54 -0.24
C ASP A 7 21.16 -47.22 0.11
N LYS A 8 21.51 -46.44 -0.92
CA LYS A 8 21.75 -45.01 -0.80
C LYS A 8 20.39 -44.31 -0.79
N LYS A 9 20.02 -43.71 0.34
CA LYS A 9 19.01 -42.65 0.37
C LYS A 9 19.63 -41.40 -0.26
N ASN A 10 19.00 -40.89 -1.31
CA ASN A 10 19.26 -39.56 -1.85
C ASN A 10 18.59 -38.54 -0.92
N ASP A 11 19.39 -37.61 -0.38
CA ASP A 11 18.92 -36.33 0.13
C ASP A 11 18.98 -35.34 -1.04
N ASP A 12 17.86 -35.15 -1.74
CA ASP A 12 17.61 -34.02 -2.63
C ASP A 12 16.44 -33.24 -2.03
N SER A 13 16.74 -32.21 -1.23
CA SER A 13 15.75 -31.23 -0.77
C SER A 13 15.72 -30.08 -1.78
N ASP A 14 14.80 -30.15 -2.75
CA ASP A 14 14.44 -29.02 -3.60
C ASP A 14 13.84 -27.91 -2.71
N SER A 15 14.58 -26.82 -2.51
CA SER A 15 14.03 -25.58 -1.97
C SER A 15 13.52 -24.73 -3.15
N ASP A 16 12.26 -24.92 -3.53
CA ASP A 16 11.53 -23.89 -4.29
C ASP A 16 11.34 -22.70 -3.35
N SER A 17 12.24 -21.73 -3.41
CA SER A 17 11.99 -20.41 -2.85
C SER A 17 10.98 -19.72 -3.76
N ASP A 18 9.70 -19.74 -3.37
CA ASP A 18 8.64 -18.92 -3.95
C ASP A 18 9.05 -17.45 -3.82
N VAL A 19 9.63 -16.88 -4.88
CA VAL A 19 9.80 -15.44 -5.03
C VAL A 19 8.39 -14.86 -5.08
N SER A 20 7.97 -14.15 -4.03
CA SER A 20 6.67 -13.47 -4.00
C SER A 20 6.57 -12.53 -5.19
N LEU A 21 5.76 -12.90 -6.19
CA LEU A 21 5.39 -12.02 -7.30
C LEU A 21 4.66 -10.81 -6.71
N ILE A 22 5.29 -9.63 -6.79
CA ILE A 22 4.69 -8.36 -6.42
C ILE A 22 3.95 -7.85 -7.66
N ASP A 23 2.63 -7.81 -7.60
CA ASP A 23 1.82 -7.15 -8.64
C ASP A 23 1.86 -5.64 -8.38
N VAL A 24 2.38 -4.89 -9.36
CA VAL A 24 2.47 -3.43 -9.37
C VAL A 24 1.54 -2.95 -10.48
N ASP A 25 0.58 -2.09 -10.14
CA ASP A 25 -0.30 -1.46 -11.13
C ASP A 25 0.43 -0.26 -11.76
N PHE A 26 0.40 -0.19 -13.09
CA PHE A 26 1.03 0.87 -13.86
C PHE A 26 -0.06 1.72 -14.49
N ASP A 27 -0.31 2.89 -13.91
CA ASP A 27 -1.28 3.86 -14.39
C ASP A 27 -0.61 4.86 -15.34
N PHE A 28 -1.36 5.26 -16.37
CA PHE A 28 -0.90 6.17 -17.40
C PHE A 28 -1.56 7.54 -17.19
N PHE A 29 -0.74 8.59 -17.08
CA PHE A 29 -1.22 9.95 -16.84
C PHE A 29 -0.54 10.95 -17.77
N ASP A 30 -1.24 12.02 -18.10
CA ASP A 30 -0.63 13.20 -18.74
C ASP A 30 0.46 13.79 -17.81
N PRO A 31 1.56 14.34 -18.36
CA PRO A 31 2.56 15.08 -17.59
C PRO A 31 1.91 16.20 -16.76
N ASN A 32 2.11 16.16 -15.44
CA ASN A 32 1.54 17.11 -14.48
C ASN A 32 2.57 18.15 -14.06
N PRO A 33 2.46 19.43 -14.48
CA PRO A 33 3.44 20.47 -14.16
C PRO A 33 3.62 20.74 -12.66
N ASN A 34 2.59 20.46 -11.85
CA ASN A 34 2.62 20.73 -10.41
C ASN A 34 3.40 19.68 -9.61
N VAL A 35 3.62 18.51 -10.20
CA VAL A 35 4.16 17.32 -9.51
C VAL A 35 5.41 16.80 -10.20
N ASP A 36 5.37 16.69 -11.53
CA ASP A 36 6.29 15.83 -12.29
C ASP A 36 7.65 16.48 -12.56
N TYR A 37 7.78 17.78 -12.29
CA TYR A 37 8.98 18.57 -12.62
C TYR A 37 10.29 17.90 -12.18
N HIS A 38 10.39 17.48 -10.92
CA HIS A 38 11.63 16.91 -10.40
C HIS A 38 11.92 15.52 -10.99
N ALA A 39 10.89 14.70 -11.17
CA ALA A 39 11.01 13.36 -11.71
C ALA A 39 11.35 13.36 -13.21
N LEU A 40 10.69 14.21 -14.02
CA LEU A 40 11.00 14.33 -15.44
C LEU A 40 12.39 14.92 -15.67
N LYS A 41 12.81 15.91 -14.87
CA LYS A 41 14.19 16.42 -14.93
C LYS A 41 15.21 15.31 -14.66
N ARG A 42 14.91 14.43 -13.69
CA ARG A 42 15.74 13.25 -13.39
C ARG A 42 15.75 12.25 -14.55
N LEU A 43 14.61 11.93 -15.16
CA LEU A 43 14.52 11.01 -16.31
C LEU A 43 15.27 11.57 -17.55
N VAL A 44 15.10 12.86 -17.85
CA VAL A 44 15.85 13.55 -18.91
C VAL A 44 17.36 13.53 -18.61
N GLY A 45 17.75 13.79 -17.36
CA GLY A 45 19.15 13.67 -16.93
C GLY A 45 19.69 12.24 -17.07
N GLN A 46 18.88 11.23 -16.77
CA GLN A 46 19.26 9.82 -16.95
C GLN A 46 19.44 9.44 -18.41
N LEU A 47 18.61 9.96 -19.32
CA LEU A 47 18.69 9.67 -20.75
C LEU A 47 20.00 10.18 -21.36
N PHE A 48 20.41 11.40 -21.01
CA PHE A 48 21.61 12.05 -21.54
C PHE A 48 22.88 11.87 -20.69
N GLN A 49 22.75 11.28 -19.50
CA GLN A 49 23.85 10.99 -18.57
C GLN A 49 24.76 12.21 -18.37
N ARG A 50 26.06 12.07 -18.69
CA ARG A 50 27.08 13.09 -18.46
C ARG A 50 26.94 14.31 -19.36
N ASP A 51 26.24 14.16 -20.49
CA ASP A 51 25.97 15.25 -21.41
C ASP A 51 24.68 15.99 -21.07
N ALA A 52 23.94 15.58 -20.03
CA ALA A 52 22.68 16.20 -19.64
C ALA A 52 22.78 17.73 -19.52
N ASP A 53 23.87 18.24 -18.91
CA ASP A 53 24.08 19.66 -18.71
C ASP A 53 24.21 20.47 -20.01
N LEU A 54 24.51 19.82 -21.15
CA LEU A 54 24.56 20.47 -22.47
C LEU A 54 23.17 20.87 -22.98
N PHE A 55 22.10 20.28 -22.45
CA PHE A 55 20.74 20.39 -23.01
C PHE A 55 19.83 21.34 -22.23
N HIS A 56 20.35 22.09 -21.26
CA HIS A 56 19.54 23.00 -20.44
C HIS A 56 18.33 22.23 -19.84
N THR A 57 18.62 21.23 -19.00
CA THR A 57 17.62 20.24 -18.53
C THR A 57 16.44 20.88 -17.80
N HIS A 58 16.64 22.01 -17.13
CA HIS A 58 15.55 22.76 -16.50
C HIS A 58 14.56 23.26 -17.56
N GLU A 59 15.05 23.99 -18.55
CA GLU A 59 14.27 24.57 -19.64
C GLU A 59 13.64 23.47 -20.52
N LEU A 60 14.34 22.36 -20.74
CA LEU A 60 13.80 21.21 -21.48
C LEU A 60 12.64 20.55 -20.73
N THR A 61 12.74 20.44 -19.40
CA THR A 61 11.68 19.86 -18.57
C THR A 61 10.45 20.75 -18.52
N GLU A 62 10.64 22.06 -18.35
CA GLU A 62 9.55 23.05 -18.45
C GLU A 62 8.86 22.99 -19.81
N LEU A 63 9.64 22.85 -20.89
CA LEU A 63 9.08 22.72 -22.23
C LEU A 63 8.22 21.46 -22.36
N ILE A 64 8.67 20.31 -21.84
CA ILE A 64 7.89 19.06 -21.84
C ILE A 64 6.56 19.24 -21.10
N LEU A 65 6.59 19.85 -19.90
CA LEU A 65 5.42 20.08 -19.06
C LEU A 65 4.48 21.14 -19.60
N SER A 66 4.97 22.07 -20.43
CA SER A 66 4.15 23.11 -21.05
C SER A 66 3.28 22.59 -22.20
N GLN A 67 3.46 21.35 -22.64
CA GLN A 67 2.69 20.76 -23.73
C GLN A 67 1.29 20.33 -23.24
N PRO A 68 0.20 20.88 -23.80
CA PRO A 68 -1.13 20.42 -23.45
C PRO A 68 -1.39 19.05 -24.08
N ARG A 69 -1.65 18.03 -23.25
CA ARG A 69 -2.18 16.71 -23.65
C ARG A 69 -1.30 15.86 -24.59
N VAL A 70 -0.01 16.17 -24.72
CA VAL A 70 0.93 15.36 -25.51
C VAL A 70 2.07 14.88 -24.63
N GLY A 71 2.12 13.57 -24.45
CA GLY A 71 3.02 12.87 -23.55
C GLY A 71 2.26 12.03 -22.54
N THR A 72 2.84 10.90 -22.20
CA THR A 72 2.34 9.97 -21.20
C THR A 72 3.42 9.71 -20.16
N THR A 73 3.04 9.73 -18.90
CA THR A 73 3.85 9.28 -17.77
C THR A 73 3.27 8.00 -17.18
N ILE A 74 4.13 7.14 -16.62
CA ILE A 74 3.65 5.99 -15.84
C ILE A 74 3.91 6.24 -14.37
N LYS A 75 2.86 6.07 -13.57
CA LYS A 75 2.86 6.20 -12.12
C LYS A 75 2.22 4.96 -11.52
N THR A 76 2.65 4.57 -10.33
CA THR A 76 2.12 3.38 -9.65
C THR A 76 1.29 3.74 -8.42
N ASP A 77 1.31 5.01 -8.00
CA ASP A 77 0.74 5.49 -6.76
C ASP A 77 -0.13 6.75 -7.01
N GLY A 78 -0.87 6.76 -8.12
CA GLY A 78 -1.80 7.84 -8.50
C GLY A 78 -1.16 9.10 -9.10
N MET A 79 -2.01 10.07 -9.46
CA MET A 79 -1.62 11.28 -10.22
C MET A 79 -0.64 12.20 -9.50
N GLU A 80 -0.59 12.16 -8.17
CA GLU A 80 0.27 13.01 -7.33
C GLU A 80 1.64 12.37 -7.03
N SER A 81 1.90 11.16 -7.53
CA SER A 81 3.18 10.46 -7.36
C SER A 81 4.20 10.79 -8.46
N ASP A 82 5.48 10.53 -8.16
CA ASP A 82 6.59 10.70 -9.11
C ASP A 82 6.45 9.71 -10.29
N PRO A 83 6.57 10.16 -11.55
CA PRO A 83 6.58 9.27 -12.70
C PRO A 83 7.84 8.39 -12.77
N TYR A 84 7.62 7.10 -13.07
CA TYR A 84 8.63 6.07 -13.29
C TYR A 84 9.05 5.93 -14.77
N ALA A 85 8.20 6.43 -15.67
CA ALA A 85 8.46 6.49 -17.10
C ALA A 85 7.87 7.76 -17.71
N LEU A 86 8.49 8.24 -18.78
CA LEU A 86 8.01 9.32 -19.64
C LEU A 86 8.12 8.88 -21.10
N LEU A 87 7.06 9.10 -21.88
CA LEU A 87 7.10 9.09 -23.33
C LEU A 87 6.43 10.38 -23.83
N THR A 88 7.12 11.21 -24.60
CA THR A 88 6.54 12.42 -25.21
C THR A 88 7.25 12.74 -26.52
N VAL A 89 6.65 13.62 -27.34
CA VAL A 89 7.23 14.10 -28.60
C VAL A 89 7.23 15.63 -28.65
N LEU A 90 8.38 16.22 -28.93
CA LEU A 90 8.57 17.66 -29.08
C LEU A 90 8.69 18.03 -30.56
N ASN A 91 7.99 19.07 -31.01
CA ASN A 91 8.16 19.59 -32.37
C ASN A 91 9.44 20.45 -32.47
N MET A 92 10.44 19.96 -33.21
CA MET A 92 11.75 20.62 -33.36
C MET A 92 11.68 21.96 -34.09
N HIS A 93 10.71 22.15 -34.98
CA HIS A 93 10.54 23.37 -35.76
C HIS A 93 9.73 24.43 -35.01
N LYS A 94 8.67 24.03 -34.29
CA LYS A 94 7.87 24.91 -33.42
C LYS A 94 8.73 25.53 -32.32
N HIS A 95 9.62 24.71 -31.74
CA HIS A 95 10.48 25.11 -30.64
C HIS A 95 11.92 25.39 -31.06
N LYS A 96 12.19 25.61 -32.35
CA LYS A 96 13.55 25.81 -32.90
C LYS A 96 14.34 26.93 -32.22
N ASP A 97 13.65 27.91 -31.64
CA ASP A 97 14.28 29.04 -30.97
C ASP A 97 14.61 28.81 -29.50
N HIS A 98 14.04 27.75 -28.90
CA HIS A 98 14.24 27.36 -27.52
C HIS A 98 15.69 26.84 -27.30
N PRO A 99 16.38 27.25 -26.21
CA PRO A 99 17.79 26.92 -25.98
C PRO A 99 18.05 25.41 -25.97
N SER A 100 17.21 24.63 -25.28
CA SER A 100 17.34 23.17 -25.22
C SER A 100 17.19 22.49 -26.58
N ILE A 101 16.29 22.99 -27.44
CA ILE A 101 16.04 22.41 -28.77
C ILE A 101 17.18 22.74 -29.72
N LYS A 102 17.74 23.96 -29.65
CA LYS A 102 18.96 24.34 -30.37
C LYS A 102 20.14 23.45 -29.95
N ALA A 103 20.32 23.23 -28.66
CA ALA A 103 21.36 22.36 -28.13
C ALA A 103 21.19 20.91 -28.60
N LEU A 104 19.98 20.36 -28.52
CA LEU A 104 19.65 19.02 -29.02
C LEU A 104 19.93 18.87 -30.52
N ALA A 105 19.47 19.81 -31.35
CA ALA A 105 19.70 19.77 -32.79
C ALA A 105 21.19 19.79 -33.14
N HIS A 106 21.96 20.68 -32.49
CA HIS A 106 23.41 20.75 -32.67
C HIS A 106 24.11 19.47 -32.22
N TYR A 107 23.73 18.92 -31.07
CA TYR A 107 24.31 17.68 -30.54
C TYR A 107 24.04 16.49 -31.46
N ILE A 108 22.81 16.32 -31.95
CA ILE A 108 22.45 15.23 -32.87
C ILE A 108 23.20 15.37 -34.21
N LEU A 109 23.38 16.60 -34.72
CA LEU A 109 24.23 16.84 -35.89
C LEU A 109 25.70 16.49 -35.64
N ASP A 110 26.25 16.86 -34.49
CA ASP A 110 27.62 16.52 -34.11
C ASP A 110 27.82 15.00 -34.03
N LYS A 111 26.95 14.28 -33.34
CA LYS A 111 27.03 12.82 -33.18
C LYS A 111 26.81 12.04 -34.48
N SER A 112 25.94 12.55 -35.36
CA SER A 112 25.71 11.94 -36.68
C SER A 112 26.87 12.12 -37.66
N SER A 113 27.86 12.98 -37.38
CA SER A 113 29.01 13.20 -38.27
C SER A 113 29.82 11.93 -38.60
N SER A 114 29.73 10.91 -37.74
CA SER A 114 30.32 9.58 -37.94
C SER A 114 29.65 8.76 -39.06
N ASP A 115 28.42 9.11 -39.44
CA ASP A 115 27.69 8.57 -40.59
C ASP A 115 27.33 9.72 -41.56
N PRO A 116 28.11 9.93 -42.64
CA PRO A 116 27.89 11.02 -43.59
C PRO A 116 26.50 11.02 -44.25
N ALA A 117 25.89 9.84 -44.45
CA ALA A 117 24.56 9.73 -45.05
C ALA A 117 23.48 10.19 -44.06
N PHE A 118 23.59 9.76 -42.79
CA PHE A 118 22.69 10.23 -41.75
C PHE A 118 22.83 11.73 -41.50
N HIS A 119 24.07 12.23 -41.43
CA HIS A 119 24.36 13.64 -41.20
C HIS A 119 23.76 14.54 -42.28
N ALA A 120 23.91 14.18 -43.56
CA ALA A 120 23.33 14.94 -44.67
C ALA A 120 21.79 14.98 -44.61
N THR A 121 21.16 13.85 -44.26
CA THR A 121 19.70 13.78 -44.08
C THR A 121 19.22 14.69 -42.95
N LEU A 122 19.89 14.69 -41.80
CA LEU A 122 19.54 15.57 -40.67
C LEU A 122 19.74 17.05 -40.99
N GLN A 123 20.83 17.42 -41.67
CA GLN A 123 21.05 18.79 -42.12
C GLN A 123 19.91 19.27 -43.03
N GLY A 124 19.49 18.42 -43.96
CA GLY A 124 18.33 18.68 -44.82
C GLY A 124 17.05 18.94 -44.00
N LEU A 125 16.72 18.03 -43.09
CA LEU A 125 15.49 18.10 -42.29
C LEU A 125 15.46 19.31 -41.33
N PHE A 126 16.57 19.65 -40.68
CA PHE A 126 16.65 20.80 -39.77
C PHE A 126 16.69 22.15 -40.51
N SER A 127 17.06 22.17 -41.80
CA SER A 127 17.04 23.40 -42.61
C SER A 127 15.65 23.80 -43.12
N GLN A 128 14.68 22.87 -43.08
CA GLN A 128 13.32 23.11 -43.54
C GLN A 128 12.52 23.97 -42.57
N THR A 129 11.53 24.71 -43.08
CA THR A 129 10.65 25.59 -42.27
C THR A 129 9.32 24.96 -41.88
N GLU A 130 8.97 23.83 -42.50
CA GLU A 130 7.74 23.08 -42.24
C GLU A 130 7.92 22.15 -41.03
N SER A 131 6.86 21.93 -40.26
CA SER A 131 6.86 21.21 -38.97
C SER A 131 6.98 19.70 -39.10
N HIS A 132 8.10 19.24 -39.66
CA HIS A 132 8.26 17.87 -40.16
C HIS A 132 8.99 16.92 -39.22
N VAL A 133 9.61 17.41 -38.15
CA VAL A 133 10.44 16.58 -37.28
C VAL A 133 9.95 16.62 -35.84
N GLY A 134 9.54 15.44 -35.35
CA GLY A 134 9.23 15.19 -33.95
C GLY A 134 10.45 14.60 -33.24
N PHE A 135 10.76 15.10 -32.05
CA PHE A 135 11.80 14.56 -31.19
C PHE A 135 11.17 13.77 -30.05
N VAL A 136 11.32 12.45 -30.08
CA VAL A 136 10.69 11.54 -29.13
C VAL A 136 11.62 11.30 -27.96
N LEU A 137 11.14 11.65 -26.77
CA LEU A 137 11.78 11.38 -25.49
C LEU A 137 11.07 10.18 -24.85
N CYS A 138 11.79 9.07 -24.73
CA CYS A 138 11.33 7.89 -24.03
C CYS A 138 12.38 7.49 -23.00
N GLU A 139 12.02 7.51 -21.71
CA GLU A 139 12.90 7.00 -20.66
C GLU A 139 12.07 6.40 -19.53
N ARG A 140 12.59 5.32 -18.94
CA ARG A 140 11.95 4.60 -17.84
C ARG A 140 12.98 3.98 -16.93
N LEU A 141 12.60 3.72 -15.69
CA LEU A 141 13.46 2.94 -14.80
C LEU A 141 13.70 1.53 -15.38
N ILE A 142 14.92 1.02 -15.20
CA ILE A 142 15.35 -0.26 -15.80
C ILE A 142 14.52 -1.47 -15.34
N ASN A 143 13.97 -1.40 -14.12
CA ASN A 143 13.15 -2.46 -13.54
C ASN A 143 11.69 -2.44 -14.03
N MET A 144 11.30 -1.45 -14.85
CA MET A 144 9.94 -1.38 -15.41
C MET A 144 9.71 -2.54 -16.40
N PRO A 145 8.55 -3.20 -16.36
CA PRO A 145 8.22 -4.27 -17.30
C PRO A 145 8.07 -3.71 -18.72
N VAL A 146 8.71 -4.34 -19.70
CA VAL A 146 8.64 -3.93 -21.12
C VAL A 146 7.22 -3.93 -21.68
N GLN A 147 6.30 -4.64 -21.04
CA GLN A 147 4.88 -4.74 -21.41
C GLN A 147 4.13 -3.41 -21.29
N VAL A 148 4.65 -2.42 -20.56
CA VAL A 148 4.04 -1.09 -20.48
C VAL A 148 4.33 -0.23 -21.71
N VAL A 149 5.34 -0.60 -22.52
CA VAL A 149 5.82 0.20 -23.64
C VAL A 149 4.81 0.26 -24.80
N PRO A 150 4.22 -0.86 -25.29
CA PRO A 150 3.26 -0.79 -26.39
C PRO A 150 2.03 0.10 -26.09
N PRO A 151 1.41 0.05 -24.89
CA PRO A 151 0.38 1.01 -24.49
C PRO A 151 0.84 2.48 -24.58
N MET A 152 2.01 2.84 -24.05
CA MET A 152 2.52 4.22 -24.13
C MET A 152 2.65 4.68 -25.59
N TYR A 153 3.20 3.84 -26.47
CA TYR A 153 3.36 4.20 -27.89
C TYR A 153 2.02 4.30 -28.63
N ARG A 154 1.01 3.52 -28.26
CA ARG A 154 -0.36 3.68 -28.77
C ARG A 154 -0.97 4.99 -28.29
N MET A 155 -0.83 5.33 -27.00
CA MET A 155 -1.31 6.59 -26.45
C MET A 155 -0.67 7.78 -27.13
N LEU A 156 0.67 7.78 -27.31
CA LEU A 156 1.37 8.84 -28.03
C LEU A 156 0.83 9.04 -29.46
N MET A 157 0.49 7.94 -30.15
CA MET A 157 -0.11 8.01 -31.49
C MET A 157 -1.50 8.67 -31.46
N ASP A 158 -2.33 8.34 -30.47
CA ASP A 158 -3.66 8.93 -30.29
C ASP A 158 -3.56 10.40 -29.87
N GLU A 159 -2.66 10.75 -28.95
CA GLU A 159 -2.36 12.11 -28.50
C GLU A 159 -1.90 13.01 -29.66
N MET A 160 -0.96 12.51 -30.48
CA MET A 160 -0.52 13.22 -31.69
C MET A 160 -1.68 13.46 -32.65
N LYS A 161 -2.57 12.48 -32.82
CA LYS A 161 -3.75 12.59 -33.68
C LYS A 161 -4.73 13.63 -33.15
N TRP A 162 -5.02 13.62 -31.85
CA TRP A 162 -5.89 14.62 -31.22
C TRP A 162 -5.31 16.02 -31.34
N ALA A 163 -4.00 16.17 -31.16
CA ALA A 163 -3.32 17.44 -31.35
C ALA A 163 -3.44 17.94 -32.81
N ILE A 164 -3.32 17.04 -33.80
CA ILE A 164 -3.56 17.37 -35.22
C ILE A 164 -5.02 17.80 -35.45
N ASP A 165 -5.99 17.09 -34.87
CA ASP A 165 -7.42 17.41 -34.96
C ASP A 165 -7.73 18.79 -34.32
N ASP A 166 -7.00 19.16 -33.27
CA ASP A 166 -7.04 20.49 -32.62
C ASP A 166 -6.24 21.57 -33.37
N ASN A 167 -5.74 21.27 -34.58
CA ASN A 167 -4.90 22.12 -35.44
C ASN A 167 -3.53 22.49 -34.86
N GLU A 168 -2.99 21.67 -33.95
CA GLU A 168 -1.62 21.80 -33.48
C GLU A 168 -0.62 21.15 -34.47
N PRO A 169 0.62 21.65 -34.57
CA PRO A 169 1.57 21.21 -35.58
C PRO A 169 2.27 19.90 -35.16
N TYR A 170 1.56 18.78 -35.05
CA TYR A 170 2.12 17.45 -34.74
C TYR A 170 2.17 16.51 -35.96
N THR A 171 1.97 17.05 -37.16
CA THR A 171 2.10 16.30 -38.43
C THR A 171 3.56 16.14 -38.83
N PHE A 172 4.22 15.11 -38.31
CA PHE A 172 5.63 14.85 -38.61
C PHE A 172 5.83 13.94 -39.83
N SER A 173 6.89 14.18 -40.59
CA SER A 173 7.38 13.24 -41.61
C SER A 173 8.44 12.28 -41.03
N HIS A 174 9.20 12.74 -40.03
CA HIS A 174 10.24 11.97 -39.37
C HIS A 174 10.20 12.14 -37.85
N LEU A 175 10.51 11.07 -37.13
CA LEU A 175 10.66 11.03 -35.69
C LEU A 175 12.10 10.68 -35.34
N ILE A 176 12.71 11.48 -34.46
CA ILE A 176 14.04 11.23 -33.93
C ILE A 176 13.88 10.62 -32.54
N PHE A 177 14.43 9.43 -32.35
CA PHE A 177 14.53 8.76 -31.05
C PHE A 177 15.95 8.85 -30.52
N VAL A 178 16.06 9.06 -29.21
CA VAL A 178 17.30 8.94 -28.46
C VAL A 178 17.15 7.87 -27.40
N SER A 179 18.18 7.05 -27.23
CA SER A 179 18.21 5.95 -26.26
C SER A 179 19.63 5.74 -25.75
N ARG A 180 19.76 4.94 -24.69
CA ARG A 180 21.06 4.53 -24.15
C ARG A 180 21.48 3.19 -24.74
N THR A 181 22.78 2.94 -24.75
CA THR A 181 23.36 1.63 -25.03
C THR A 181 24.42 1.32 -23.99
N TYR A 182 24.77 0.05 -23.83
CA TYR A 182 25.95 -0.33 -23.05
C TYR A 182 26.91 -1.14 -23.91
N HIS A 183 28.20 -0.96 -23.64
CA HIS A 183 29.28 -1.67 -24.29
C HIS A 183 29.92 -2.64 -23.30
N LEU A 184 30.03 -3.91 -23.70
CA LEU A 184 30.73 -4.95 -22.95
C LEU A 184 32.03 -5.31 -23.67
N SER A 185 33.13 -5.36 -22.93
CA SER A 185 34.38 -5.94 -23.43
C SER A 185 34.31 -7.46 -23.48
N GLU A 186 35.17 -8.10 -24.28
CA GLU A 186 35.20 -9.57 -24.39
C GLU A 186 35.44 -10.27 -23.04
N ASP A 187 36.23 -9.65 -22.15
CA ASP A 187 36.50 -10.16 -20.80
C ASP A 187 35.25 -10.08 -19.90
N GLU A 188 34.48 -8.99 -19.97
CA GLU A 188 33.24 -8.81 -19.20
C GLU A 188 32.13 -9.78 -19.67
N GLU A 189 32.04 -10.03 -20.98
CA GLU A 189 31.14 -11.04 -21.55
C GLU A 189 31.51 -12.47 -21.10
N ALA A 190 32.81 -12.78 -21.05
CA ALA A 190 33.30 -14.07 -20.55
C ALA A 190 32.96 -14.28 -19.07
N MET A 191 33.04 -13.23 -18.25
CA MET A 191 32.62 -13.29 -16.86
C MET A 191 31.11 -13.54 -16.72
N LEU A 192 30.27 -12.83 -17.49
CA LEU A 192 28.81 -12.98 -17.46
C LEU A 192 28.34 -14.38 -17.93
N SER A 193 29.00 -14.95 -18.93
CA SER A 193 28.66 -16.28 -19.45
C SER A 193 29.07 -17.43 -18.52
N SER A 194 30.13 -17.27 -17.73
CA SER A 194 30.59 -18.27 -16.76
C SER A 194 29.58 -18.53 -15.62
N THR A 195 28.77 -17.52 -15.28
CA THR A 195 27.77 -17.57 -14.20
C THR A 195 26.49 -18.31 -14.59
N GLN A 196 26.22 -18.55 -15.89
CA GLN A 196 24.94 -19.10 -16.38
C GLN A 196 24.91 -20.64 -16.60
N THR A 197 25.98 -21.39 -16.29
CA THR A 197 26.09 -22.82 -16.68
C THR A 197 25.76 -23.85 -15.59
N LYS A 198 24.59 -23.77 -14.95
CA LYS A 198 23.95 -24.95 -14.30
C LYS A 198 22.42 -24.92 -14.44
N PRO A 199 21.83 -25.63 -15.42
CA PRO A 199 20.38 -25.75 -15.53
C PRO A 199 19.84 -26.88 -14.64
N HIS A 200 18.95 -26.56 -13.70
CA HIS A 200 18.07 -27.54 -13.04
C HIS A 200 17.03 -28.05 -14.05
N LYS A 201 16.85 -29.38 -14.14
CA LYS A 201 15.86 -30.03 -15.02
C LYS A 201 14.53 -30.21 -14.26
N THR A 202 13.53 -29.39 -14.55
CA THR A 202 12.11 -29.67 -14.22
C THR A 202 11.29 -29.85 -15.50
N LYS A 203 10.31 -30.75 -15.45
CA LYS A 203 9.56 -31.30 -16.60
C LYS A 203 8.69 -30.24 -17.29
N ARG A 204 8.95 -30.07 -18.60
CA ARG A 204 8.20 -29.38 -19.67
C ARG A 204 6.68 -29.15 -19.42
N THR A 205 6.30 -27.89 -19.27
CA THR A 205 5.26 -27.26 -20.11
C THR A 205 5.95 -26.37 -21.14
N LYS A 206 5.49 -26.40 -22.40
CA LYS A 206 6.13 -25.70 -23.53
C LYS A 206 6.10 -24.18 -23.31
N LYS A 207 7.22 -23.59 -22.88
CA LYS A 207 7.50 -22.15 -23.02
C LYS A 207 7.71 -21.83 -24.50
N ALA A 208 7.09 -20.74 -24.97
CA ALA A 208 7.45 -20.10 -26.23
C ALA A 208 8.96 -19.73 -26.21
N PRO A 209 9.67 -19.78 -27.35
CA PRO A 209 11.09 -19.51 -27.37
C PRO A 209 11.36 -18.05 -26.99
N ALA A 210 12.23 -17.82 -26.00
CA ALA A 210 12.85 -16.51 -25.82
C ALA A 210 13.66 -16.17 -27.09
N PRO A 211 13.60 -14.92 -27.60
CA PRO A 211 14.38 -14.54 -28.77
C PRO A 211 15.87 -14.66 -28.43
N THR A 212 16.55 -15.59 -29.10
CA THR A 212 18.00 -15.71 -29.09
C THR A 212 18.58 -14.57 -29.92
N PHE A 213 19.00 -13.49 -29.29
CA PHE A 213 19.77 -12.44 -29.96
C PHE A 213 21.18 -12.97 -30.25
N ALA A 214 21.59 -12.89 -31.51
CA ALA A 214 22.96 -13.20 -31.92
C ALA A 214 23.92 -12.10 -31.41
N ARG A 215 25.14 -12.47 -31.04
CA ARG A 215 26.21 -11.57 -30.56
C ARG A 215 26.39 -10.38 -31.52
N PRO A 216 26.23 -9.12 -31.07
CA PRO A 216 26.62 -7.94 -31.84
C PRO A 216 28.13 -7.94 -32.06
N ALA A 217 28.57 -7.73 -33.30
CA ALA A 217 29.99 -7.77 -33.68
C ALA A 217 30.82 -6.62 -33.06
N ASP A 218 30.14 -5.57 -32.60
CA ASP A 218 30.68 -4.34 -32.03
C ASP A 218 30.62 -4.29 -30.49
N GLY A 219 30.07 -5.33 -29.84
CA GLY A 219 29.94 -5.40 -28.37
C GLY A 219 28.95 -4.38 -27.78
N ILE A 220 28.11 -3.75 -28.61
CA ILE A 220 27.12 -2.74 -28.20
C ILE A 220 25.75 -3.40 -28.08
N TYR A 221 25.13 -3.24 -26.92
CA TYR A 221 23.82 -3.80 -26.61
C TYR A 221 22.80 -2.67 -26.34
N PRO A 222 21.52 -2.87 -26.70
CA PRO A 222 20.45 -1.93 -26.39
C PRO A 222 20.26 -1.84 -24.88
N PHE A 223 20.04 -0.63 -24.35
CA PHE A 223 19.79 -0.46 -22.92
C PHE A 223 18.38 -0.95 -22.55
N HIS A 224 17.38 -0.59 -23.36
CA HIS A 224 16.02 -1.12 -23.22
C HIS A 224 15.68 -2.09 -24.35
N PRO A 225 14.96 -3.21 -24.10
CA PRO A 225 14.63 -4.20 -25.13
C PRO A 225 13.85 -3.66 -26.34
N GLU A 226 13.07 -2.58 -26.15
CA GLU A 226 12.33 -1.89 -27.20
C GLU A 226 13.20 -1.15 -28.21
N ASP A 227 14.42 -0.72 -27.83
CA ASP A 227 15.33 0.07 -28.67
C ASP A 227 15.73 -0.67 -29.95
N GLU A 228 15.78 -2.00 -29.91
CA GLU A 228 16.10 -2.83 -31.06
C GLU A 228 14.99 -2.79 -32.12
N TYR A 229 13.74 -2.69 -31.71
CA TYR A 229 12.61 -2.56 -32.64
C TYR A 229 12.56 -1.16 -33.26
N ILE A 230 12.89 -0.13 -32.47
CA ILE A 230 13.02 1.25 -32.97
C ILE A 230 14.15 1.32 -34.00
N ARG A 231 15.31 0.70 -33.71
CA ARG A 231 16.44 0.60 -34.63
C ARG A 231 16.05 -0.08 -35.94
N GLN A 232 15.29 -1.17 -35.90
CA GLN A 232 14.82 -1.86 -37.11
C GLN A 232 13.83 -1.05 -37.95
N ALA A 233 13.05 -0.15 -37.33
CA ALA A 233 12.16 0.76 -38.04
C ALA A 233 12.86 2.02 -38.57
N SER A 234 14.07 2.29 -38.09
CA SER A 234 14.85 3.47 -38.46
C SER A 234 15.53 3.32 -39.82
N ILE A 235 15.62 4.44 -40.56
CA ILE A 235 16.41 4.52 -41.80
C ILE A 235 17.88 4.82 -41.52
N HIS A 236 18.15 5.44 -40.36
CA HIS A 236 19.49 5.71 -39.87
C HIS A 236 19.53 5.50 -38.35
N ALA A 237 20.60 4.91 -37.85
CA ALA A 237 20.88 4.75 -36.43
C ALA A 237 22.39 4.88 -36.21
N VAL A 238 22.79 5.70 -35.23
CA VAL A 238 24.19 5.88 -34.87
C VAL A 238 24.38 5.73 -33.37
N ASP A 239 25.38 4.95 -32.99
CA ASP A 239 25.85 4.77 -31.62
C ASP A 239 27.05 5.68 -31.38
N TYR A 240 27.09 6.37 -30.23
CA TYR A 240 28.14 7.34 -29.93
C TYR A 240 28.52 7.36 -28.45
N ALA A 241 29.77 7.70 -28.17
CA ALA A 241 30.20 8.04 -26.82
C ALA A 241 29.70 9.44 -26.44
N PHE A 242 29.36 9.62 -25.16
CA PHE A 242 29.06 10.94 -24.60
C PHE A 242 30.27 11.87 -24.77
N SER A 243 30.03 13.14 -25.08
CA SER A 243 31.05 14.17 -25.29
C SER A 243 31.85 14.47 -24.03
N THR A 244 31.20 14.38 -22.87
CA THR A 244 31.79 14.66 -21.57
C THR A 244 32.55 13.43 -21.06
N SER A 245 33.87 13.58 -20.89
CA SER A 245 34.73 12.52 -20.36
C SER A 245 34.39 12.19 -18.90
N PRO A 246 34.55 10.92 -18.46
CA PRO A 246 34.37 10.55 -17.06
C PRO A 246 35.34 11.29 -16.13
N THR A 247 34.89 11.62 -14.92
CA THR A 247 35.67 12.30 -13.89
C THR A 247 36.88 11.48 -13.42
N GLU A 248 36.81 10.15 -13.53
CA GLU A 248 37.90 9.22 -13.22
C GLU A 248 38.01 8.14 -14.33
N PRO A 249 39.23 7.77 -14.78
CA PRO A 249 39.41 6.69 -15.74
C PRO A 249 38.98 5.36 -15.11
N ARG A 250 38.18 4.58 -15.85
CA ARG A 250 37.73 3.25 -15.42
C ARG A 250 38.95 2.34 -15.18
N ASP A 251 39.19 1.97 -13.94
CA ASP A 251 40.18 0.94 -13.59
C ASP A 251 39.56 -0.46 -13.70
N LYS A 252 40.39 -1.51 -13.58
CA LYS A 252 39.92 -2.91 -13.70
C LYS A 252 38.99 -3.34 -12.55
N GLU A 253 38.87 -2.54 -11.50
CA GLU A 253 38.06 -2.79 -10.31
C GLU A 253 36.78 -1.91 -10.26
N SER A 254 36.63 -0.99 -11.20
CA SER A 254 35.47 -0.09 -11.31
C SER A 254 34.18 -0.87 -11.59
N PHE A 255 33.23 -0.77 -10.65
CA PHE A 255 31.93 -1.41 -10.75
C PHE A 255 30.95 -0.54 -11.56
N GLY A 256 30.64 -0.92 -12.82
CA GLY A 256 29.65 -0.24 -13.68
C GLY A 256 29.80 -0.53 -15.18
N LEU A 257 28.70 -0.52 -15.93
CA LEU A 257 28.67 -0.73 -17.39
C LEU A 257 29.13 0.53 -18.16
N ASP A 258 29.84 0.38 -19.28
CA ASP A 258 30.17 1.52 -20.18
C ASP A 258 28.92 1.95 -20.95
N THR A 259 28.26 3.02 -20.49
CA THR A 259 27.05 3.55 -21.11
C THR A 259 27.37 4.53 -22.23
N ARG A 260 26.70 4.38 -23.36
CA ARG A 260 26.79 5.21 -24.56
C ARG A 260 25.40 5.71 -24.98
N GLY A 261 25.35 6.63 -25.93
CA GLY A 261 24.11 7.13 -26.52
C GLY A 261 23.85 6.53 -27.90
N ARG A 262 22.58 6.50 -28.30
CA ARG A 262 22.13 6.11 -29.63
C ARG A 262 21.08 7.10 -30.12
N THR A 263 21.20 7.51 -31.38
CA THR A 263 20.18 8.31 -32.07
C THR A 263 19.68 7.58 -33.29
N MET A 264 18.35 7.56 -33.47
CA MET A 264 17.66 6.82 -34.54
C MET A 264 16.67 7.75 -35.25
N LEU A 265 16.64 7.72 -36.58
CA LEU A 265 15.70 8.47 -37.40
C LEU A 265 14.68 7.50 -38.02
N VAL A 266 13.42 7.64 -37.62
CA VAL A 266 12.31 6.78 -38.04
C VAL A 266 11.34 7.59 -38.89
N PRO A 267 11.04 7.19 -40.14
CA PRO A 267 9.97 7.80 -40.93
C PRO A 267 8.63 7.65 -40.21
N ALA A 268 7.81 8.70 -40.16
CA ALA A 268 6.54 8.68 -39.43
C ALA A 268 5.57 7.59 -39.93
N GLU A 269 5.63 7.24 -41.22
CA GLU A 269 4.86 6.13 -41.81
C GLU A 269 5.21 4.75 -41.22
N HIS A 270 6.43 4.57 -40.72
CA HIS A 270 6.86 3.34 -40.05
C HIS A 270 6.37 3.26 -38.60
N PHE A 271 5.89 4.37 -38.01
CA PHE A 271 5.53 4.43 -36.60
C PHE A 271 4.38 3.47 -36.26
N LEU A 272 3.32 3.43 -37.08
CA LEU A 272 2.20 2.50 -36.88
C LEU A 272 2.65 1.03 -36.92
N ALA A 273 3.53 0.68 -37.86
CA ALA A 273 4.07 -0.67 -37.98
C ALA A 273 4.98 -1.03 -36.80
N LEU A 274 5.75 -0.07 -36.29
CA LEU A 274 6.57 -0.21 -35.08
C LEU A 274 5.71 -0.52 -33.86
N VAL A 275 4.64 0.25 -33.60
CA VAL A 275 3.73 0.01 -32.48
C VAL A 275 3.03 -1.35 -32.60
N GLY A 276 2.64 -1.74 -33.82
CA GLY A 276 2.10 -3.08 -34.10
C GLY A 276 3.08 -4.19 -33.74
N LYS A 277 4.33 -4.09 -34.21
CA LYS A 277 5.39 -5.07 -33.92
C LYS A 277 5.71 -5.16 -32.42
N MET A 278 5.80 -4.03 -31.73
CA MET A 278 5.99 -4.00 -30.27
C MET A 278 4.82 -4.67 -29.54
N SER A 279 3.58 -4.44 -30.00
CA SER A 279 2.38 -5.07 -29.42
C SER A 279 2.32 -6.58 -29.63
N GLU A 280 2.86 -7.08 -30.75
CA GLU A 280 2.95 -8.52 -31.05
C GLU A 280 4.03 -9.22 -30.21
N VAL A 281 5.19 -8.57 -30.03
CA VAL A 281 6.33 -9.13 -29.29
C VAL A 281 6.11 -9.05 -27.78
N TYR A 282 5.50 -7.95 -27.31
CA TYR A 282 5.21 -7.69 -25.91
C TYR A 282 3.69 -7.64 -25.67
N PRO A 283 2.97 -8.75 -25.91
CA PRO A 283 1.52 -8.77 -25.80
C PRO A 283 1.07 -8.50 -24.37
N CYS A 284 0.10 -7.59 -24.24
CA CYS A 284 -0.49 -7.18 -22.97
C CYS A 284 -1.56 -8.17 -22.45
N SER A 285 -1.41 -9.48 -22.70
CA SER A 285 -2.40 -10.51 -22.33
C SER A 285 -2.47 -10.82 -20.83
N MET A 286 -1.70 -10.10 -20.00
CA MET A 286 -1.76 -10.14 -18.53
C MET A 286 -2.14 -8.80 -17.89
N LEU A 287 -2.30 -7.71 -18.65
CA LEU A 287 -2.39 -6.34 -18.11
C LEU A 287 -3.63 -5.56 -18.57
N TRP A 288 -4.49 -6.12 -19.42
CA TRP A 288 -5.75 -5.49 -19.80
C TRP A 288 -6.92 -6.48 -19.65
N GLY A 289 -7.79 -6.19 -18.69
CA GLY A 289 -9.16 -6.72 -18.70
C GLY A 289 -9.88 -6.19 -19.95
N GLU A 290 -10.68 -7.05 -20.59
CA GLU A 290 -11.42 -6.74 -21.81
C GLU A 290 -12.29 -5.48 -21.66
N ILE A 291 -11.86 -4.35 -22.25
CA ILE A 291 -12.78 -3.27 -22.61
C ILE A 291 -13.50 -3.73 -23.88
N GLY A 292 -14.66 -4.34 -23.69
CA GLY A 292 -15.65 -4.49 -24.74
C GLY A 292 -16.08 -3.11 -25.23
N ALA A 293 -15.84 -2.87 -26.52
CA ALA A 293 -16.43 -1.76 -27.25
C ALA A 293 -17.96 -1.73 -27.06
N ARG A 294 -18.46 -0.83 -26.21
CA ARG A 294 -19.85 -0.35 -26.25
C ARG A 294 -19.89 1.15 -25.94
N GLY A 295 -20.03 1.92 -27.01
CA GLY A 295 -20.95 3.05 -27.08
C GLY A 295 -20.61 4.28 -26.25
N TYR A 296 -19.89 5.21 -26.88
CA TYR A 296 -20.19 6.63 -26.76
C TYR A 296 -21.68 6.87 -27.07
N SER A 297 -22.44 7.39 -26.11
CA SER A 297 -23.61 8.23 -26.43
C SER A 297 -23.91 9.23 -25.30
N GLU A 298 -23.67 10.50 -25.63
CA GLU A 298 -24.49 11.69 -25.28
C GLU A 298 -24.41 12.29 -23.85
N ARG A 299 -23.74 13.46 -23.76
CA ARG A 299 -24.07 14.60 -22.86
C ARG A 299 -25.16 15.48 -23.56
N PRO A 300 -25.72 16.62 -23.04
CA PRO A 300 -25.58 17.38 -21.76
C PRO A 300 -26.96 17.78 -21.11
N TRP A 301 -27.10 18.28 -19.87
CA TRP A 301 -27.00 19.67 -19.37
C TRP A 301 -27.28 19.74 -17.84
N THR A 302 -26.78 20.80 -17.22
CA THR A 302 -26.95 21.35 -15.85
C THR A 302 -28.33 21.32 -15.18
N ALA A 303 -28.34 21.18 -13.85
CA ALA A 303 -29.28 21.89 -12.95
C ALA A 303 -28.61 22.22 -11.60
N ALA A 304 -28.59 23.50 -11.28
CA ALA A 304 -28.13 24.08 -10.01
C ALA A 304 -29.19 23.93 -8.91
N ILE A 305 -28.75 23.80 -7.65
CA ILE A 305 -29.53 24.25 -6.48
C ILE A 305 -28.65 25.21 -5.68
N GLN A 306 -29.28 26.34 -5.39
CA GLN A 306 -28.76 27.59 -4.87
C GLN A 306 -29.00 27.63 -3.35
N LEU A 307 -27.97 27.93 -2.56
CA LEU A 307 -28.11 28.51 -1.23
C LEU A 307 -27.26 29.78 -1.17
N GLN A 308 -27.95 30.92 -1.10
CA GLN A 308 -27.36 32.25 -0.94
C GLN A 308 -27.00 32.52 0.53
N GLY A 309 -25.81 33.09 0.74
CA GLY A 309 -25.66 34.26 1.61
C GLY A 309 -24.55 34.23 2.69
N VAL A 310 -23.59 35.16 2.53
CA VAL A 310 -22.68 35.81 3.52
C VAL A 310 -21.22 35.27 3.56
N PRO A 311 -20.18 36.13 3.51
CA PRO A 311 -19.64 36.87 2.37
C PRO A 311 -18.23 36.39 1.93
N GLN A 312 -17.77 36.92 0.79
CA GLN A 312 -16.47 36.69 0.17
C GLN A 312 -15.42 37.68 0.67
N ASP A 313 -14.40 37.15 1.35
CA ASP A 313 -13.08 37.77 1.50
C ASP A 313 -12.10 36.86 2.26
N LEU A 314 -11.69 35.75 1.63
CA LEU A 314 -10.39 35.10 1.91
C LEU A 314 -9.85 34.51 0.60
N SER A 315 -8.59 34.78 0.29
CA SER A 315 -7.91 34.38 -0.93
C SER A 315 -7.33 32.96 -0.82
N LEU A 316 -7.04 32.31 -1.95
CA LEU A 316 -6.35 31.00 -2.00
C LEU A 316 -4.92 31.07 -1.40
N GLU A 317 -4.34 32.27 -1.25
CA GLU A 317 -3.08 32.48 -0.54
C GLU A 317 -3.22 32.38 0.99
N ASP A 318 -4.43 32.55 1.54
CA ASP A 318 -4.69 32.42 2.98
C ASP A 318 -4.78 30.94 3.43
N TRP A 319 -5.07 30.01 2.51
CA TRP A 319 -5.10 28.57 2.80
C TRP A 319 -3.72 27.91 2.81
N CYS A 320 -2.75 28.44 2.05
CA CYS A 320 -1.36 27.98 2.07
C CYS A 320 -0.59 28.49 3.30
N ASN A 321 -0.98 29.63 3.86
CA ASN A 321 -0.33 30.21 5.05
C ASN A 321 -0.73 29.54 6.39
N ILE A 322 -1.74 28.66 6.39
CA ILE A 322 -2.10 27.83 7.56
C ILE A 322 -1.12 26.66 7.78
N TRP A 323 -0.30 26.34 6.76
CA TRP A 323 0.75 25.31 6.83
C TRP A 323 2.17 25.89 6.96
N GLY A 324 2.28 27.12 7.47
CA GLY A 324 3.56 27.71 7.87
C GLY A 324 4.16 26.96 9.06
N ASP A 325 5.48 26.72 9.00
CA ASP A 325 6.34 26.12 10.03
C ASP A 325 5.72 26.15 11.44
N TYR A 326 5.18 25.01 11.86
CA TYR A 326 4.67 24.86 13.22
C TYR A 326 5.87 24.69 14.16
N ASP A 327 6.29 25.79 14.78
CA ASP A 327 7.36 25.80 15.76
C ASP A 327 6.86 25.22 17.10
N ASP A 328 7.40 24.06 17.45
CA ASP A 328 7.16 23.27 18.68
C ASP A 328 7.68 23.98 19.97
N SER A 329 7.86 25.31 19.95
CA SER A 329 8.56 26.07 21.00
C SER A 329 7.69 26.51 22.17
N THR A 330 6.36 26.33 22.11
CA THR A 330 5.46 26.76 23.17
C THR A 330 4.67 25.61 23.78
N ASN A 331 5.14 25.22 24.97
CA ASN A 331 4.39 24.70 26.10
C ASN A 331 4.41 23.18 26.38
N SER A 332 4.88 22.88 27.59
CA SER A 332 5.29 21.57 28.10
C SER A 332 4.14 20.71 28.65
N LYS A 333 4.13 19.43 28.29
CA LYS A 333 4.12 18.30 29.26
C LYS A 333 4.37 16.96 28.54
N ALA A 334 5.50 16.35 28.92
CA ALA A 334 6.11 15.10 28.41
C ALA A 334 6.69 15.18 26.98
N SER A 335 7.95 15.62 26.86
CA SER A 335 8.70 15.47 25.61
C SER A 335 9.09 14.00 25.40
N THR A 336 8.77 13.44 24.22
CA THR A 336 9.12 12.04 23.84
C THR A 336 10.60 11.79 24.08
N PRO A 337 11.05 10.78 24.85
CA PRO A 337 12.47 10.56 25.14
C PRO A 337 13.36 10.50 23.87
N LEU A 338 14.59 11.05 23.94
CA LEU A 338 15.49 11.10 22.76
C LEU A 338 15.74 9.72 22.15
N ARG A 339 15.85 8.68 22.98
CA ARG A 339 16.01 7.29 22.52
C ARG A 339 14.85 6.82 21.63
N GLU A 340 13.63 7.27 21.93
CA GLU A 340 12.43 6.89 21.20
C GLU A 340 12.39 7.62 19.86
N LEU A 341 12.79 8.91 19.85
CA LEU A 341 12.95 9.66 18.60
C LEU A 341 14.01 9.02 17.68
N VAL A 342 15.17 8.64 18.23
CA VAL A 342 16.23 7.96 17.46
C VAL A 342 15.74 6.63 16.91
N ARG A 343 15.05 5.81 17.73
CA ARG A 343 14.44 4.56 17.26
C ARG A 343 13.45 4.79 16.14
N SER A 344 12.52 5.74 16.30
CA SER A 344 11.55 6.11 15.26
C SER A 344 12.26 6.54 13.97
N TYR A 345 13.29 7.37 14.07
CA TYR A 345 14.09 7.81 12.92
C TYR A 345 14.71 6.61 12.18
N ILE A 346 15.34 5.68 12.89
CA ILE A 346 15.95 4.48 12.29
C ILE A 346 14.88 3.59 11.66
N VAL A 347 13.79 3.29 12.38
CA VAL A 347 12.72 2.41 11.88
C VAL A 347 12.06 2.99 10.64
N TYR A 348 11.65 4.26 10.65
CA TYR A 348 11.04 4.89 9.48
C TYR A 348 12.02 5.08 8.32
N THR A 349 13.31 5.25 8.61
CA THR A 349 14.35 5.22 7.56
C THR A 349 14.41 3.85 6.91
N MET A 350 14.44 2.75 7.67
CA MET A 350 14.41 1.40 7.11
C MET A 350 13.12 1.14 6.31
N CYS A 351 11.96 1.57 6.81
CA CYS A 351 10.69 1.46 6.09
C CYS A 351 10.65 2.29 4.79
N SER A 352 11.39 3.40 4.73
CA SER A 352 11.48 4.24 3.52
C SER A 352 12.33 3.64 2.39
N PHE A 353 12.94 2.47 2.60
CA PHE A 353 13.67 1.73 1.56
C PHE A 353 12.88 0.48 1.14
N PRO A 354 12.09 0.54 0.05
CA PRO A 354 11.22 -0.56 -0.39
C PRO A 354 11.93 -1.92 -0.51
N VAL A 355 13.13 -1.92 -1.09
CA VAL A 355 13.95 -3.12 -1.31
C VAL A 355 14.34 -3.82 0.01
N LEU A 356 14.62 -3.05 1.06
CA LEU A 356 15.02 -3.60 2.36
C LEU A 356 13.84 -4.31 3.04
N ILE A 357 12.64 -3.75 2.93
CA ILE A 357 11.42 -4.32 3.52
C ILE A 357 10.97 -5.56 2.74
N ASP A 358 11.07 -5.51 1.41
CA ASP A 358 10.69 -6.63 0.54
C ASP A 358 11.62 -7.84 0.72
N LEU A 359 12.92 -7.60 0.94
CA LEU A 359 13.90 -8.66 1.25
C LEU A 359 13.89 -9.09 2.72
N SER A 360 13.19 -8.36 3.60
CA SER A 360 13.28 -8.57 5.05
C SER A 360 12.90 -9.98 5.52
N PRO A 361 11.87 -10.67 4.99
CA PRO A 361 11.54 -12.03 5.44
C PRO A 361 12.68 -13.01 5.12
N THR A 362 13.17 -12.99 3.88
CA THR A 362 14.29 -13.83 3.44
C THR A 362 15.57 -13.53 4.18
N MET A 363 15.88 -12.24 4.42
CA MET A 363 17.04 -11.83 5.20
C MET A 363 16.94 -12.32 6.65
N LEU A 364 15.77 -12.21 7.28
CA LEU A 364 15.56 -12.67 8.65
C LEU A 364 15.70 -14.20 8.74
N ASP A 365 15.16 -14.95 7.78
CA ASP A 365 15.30 -16.41 7.76
C ASP A 365 16.77 -16.86 7.60
N VAL A 366 17.51 -16.23 6.70
CA VAL A 366 18.94 -16.52 6.50
C VAL A 366 19.75 -16.16 7.74
N LEU A 367 19.54 -14.98 8.30
CA LEU A 367 20.30 -14.49 9.46
C LEU A 367 19.98 -15.28 10.74
N THR A 368 18.73 -15.68 10.94
CA THR A 368 18.31 -16.47 12.09
C THR A 368 18.71 -17.95 11.98
N SER A 369 19.03 -18.43 10.78
CA SER A 369 19.55 -19.78 10.56
C SER A 369 21.03 -19.95 10.95
N ILE A 370 21.78 -18.85 11.10
CA ILE A 370 23.21 -18.90 11.45
C ILE A 370 23.39 -18.80 12.99
N PRO A 371 23.99 -19.81 13.65
CA PRO A 371 24.27 -19.77 15.08
C PRO A 371 25.19 -18.60 15.45
N GLY A 372 24.83 -17.81 16.47
CA GLY A 372 25.57 -16.61 16.89
C GLY A 372 25.08 -15.32 16.21
N VAL A 373 24.71 -15.38 14.94
CA VAL A 373 24.09 -14.25 14.21
C VAL A 373 22.63 -14.10 14.61
N LYS A 374 21.90 -15.20 14.81
CA LYS A 374 20.51 -15.21 15.28
C LYS A 374 20.30 -14.29 16.49
N GLN A 375 21.14 -14.39 17.51
CA GLN A 375 21.01 -13.60 18.73
C GLN A 375 21.22 -12.09 18.47
N VAL A 376 22.13 -11.75 17.57
CA VAL A 376 22.40 -10.36 17.18
C VAL A 376 21.23 -9.80 16.36
N THR A 377 20.72 -10.58 15.41
CA THR A 377 19.56 -10.20 14.59
C THR A 377 18.31 -10.04 15.44
N GLU A 378 18.00 -10.98 16.33
CA GLU A 378 16.87 -10.87 17.26
C GLU A 378 17.02 -9.67 18.19
N ALA A 379 18.24 -9.38 18.69
CA ALA A 379 18.49 -8.19 19.51
C ALA A 379 18.27 -6.89 18.71
N LEU A 380 18.71 -6.84 17.45
CA LEU A 380 18.50 -5.69 16.57
C LEU A 380 17.01 -5.48 16.28
N VAL A 381 16.28 -6.54 15.93
CA VAL A 381 14.83 -6.48 15.72
C VAL A 381 14.11 -6.04 17.01
N ARG A 382 14.56 -6.51 18.18
CA ARG A 382 14.02 -6.12 19.48
C ARG A 382 14.16 -4.62 19.73
N ILE A 383 15.37 -4.10 19.60
CA ILE A 383 15.69 -2.68 19.87
C ILE A 383 15.01 -1.73 18.87
N THR A 384 14.70 -2.23 17.66
CA THR A 384 14.12 -1.43 16.57
C THR A 384 12.61 -1.67 16.42
N PHE A 385 12.20 -2.61 15.56
CA PHE A 385 10.82 -2.84 15.16
C PHE A 385 9.94 -3.34 16.32
N PHE A 386 10.45 -4.24 17.16
CA PHE A 386 9.67 -4.76 18.29
C PHE A 386 9.35 -3.64 19.27
N ASP A 387 10.34 -2.94 19.83
CA ASP A 387 10.07 -1.88 20.81
C ASP A 387 9.35 -0.67 20.20
N GLN A 388 9.33 -0.53 18.86
CA GLN A 388 8.54 0.49 18.17
C GLN A 388 7.06 0.11 18.09
N PHE A 389 6.74 -1.13 17.71
CA PHE A 389 5.38 -1.55 17.37
C PHE A 389 4.73 -2.49 18.39
N VAL A 390 5.48 -3.02 19.36
CA VAL A 390 5.05 -4.03 20.34
C VAL A 390 5.25 -3.52 21.75
N GLY A 391 4.23 -3.68 22.60
CA GLY A 391 4.23 -3.16 23.96
C GLY A 391 5.05 -3.98 24.96
N GLY A 392 5.38 -5.24 24.64
CA GLY A 392 6.16 -6.15 25.49
C GLY A 392 5.97 -7.62 25.11
N ASP A 393 6.77 -8.51 25.69
CA ASP A 393 6.66 -9.96 25.44
C ASP A 393 5.45 -10.59 26.15
N THR A 394 4.96 -9.98 27.24
CA THR A 394 3.82 -10.47 28.04
C THR A 394 2.86 -9.34 28.40
N ALA A 395 1.60 -9.66 28.71
CA ALA A 395 0.61 -8.67 29.14
C ALA A 395 1.11 -7.79 30.29
N LEU A 396 1.75 -8.38 31.31
CA LEU A 396 2.29 -7.63 32.46
C LEU A 396 3.43 -6.66 32.09
N GLN A 397 4.26 -7.01 31.12
CA GLN A 397 5.35 -6.14 30.66
C GLN A 397 4.84 -4.90 29.92
N THR A 398 3.59 -4.91 29.43
CA THR A 398 2.98 -3.73 28.81
C THR A 398 2.47 -2.69 29.82
N LEU A 399 2.36 -3.02 31.11
CA LEU A 399 1.80 -2.12 32.13
C LEU A 399 2.50 -0.76 32.24
N PRO A 400 3.84 -0.64 32.17
CA PRO A 400 4.51 0.66 32.16
C PRO A 400 4.10 1.51 30.96
N LEU A 401 3.98 0.90 29.77
CA LEU A 401 3.50 1.59 28.57
C LEU A 401 2.06 2.06 28.76
N LEU A 402 1.18 1.23 29.33
CA LEU A 402 -0.19 1.63 29.63
C LEU A 402 -0.28 2.82 30.59
N LYS A 403 0.55 2.83 31.65
CA LYS A 403 0.64 3.96 32.58
C LYS A 403 1.04 5.24 31.85
N ASN A 404 2.02 5.16 30.96
CA ASN A 404 2.48 6.30 30.17
C ASN A 404 1.37 6.81 29.24
N LEU A 405 0.71 5.92 28.51
CA LEU A 405 -0.44 6.26 27.66
C LEU A 405 -1.54 6.94 28.47
N ARG A 406 -1.90 6.38 29.63
CA ARG A 406 -2.94 6.95 30.48
C ARG A 406 -2.59 8.33 31.00
N SER A 407 -1.34 8.55 31.40
CA SER A 407 -0.85 9.86 31.84
C SER A 407 -0.91 10.94 30.74
N ALA A 408 -0.90 10.52 29.47
CA ALA A 408 -1.07 11.36 28.30
C ALA A 408 -2.52 11.42 27.79
N ASN A 409 -3.51 11.08 28.63
CA ASN A 409 -4.93 11.00 28.28
C ASN A 409 -5.24 10.08 27.08
N LYS A 410 -4.52 8.95 26.97
CA LYS A 410 -4.73 7.92 25.96
C LYS A 410 -5.20 6.61 26.61
N GLY A 411 -6.18 5.95 25.98
CA GLY A 411 -6.59 4.59 26.32
C GLY A 411 -5.76 3.55 25.56
N ALA A 412 -6.07 2.28 25.78
CA ALA A 412 -5.40 1.17 25.12
C ALA A 412 -6.37 0.05 24.71
N LEU A 413 -6.10 -0.56 23.56
CA LEU A 413 -6.73 -1.77 23.10
C LEU A 413 -5.65 -2.84 23.00
N PHE A 414 -5.59 -3.73 23.98
CA PHE A 414 -4.63 -4.82 24.03
C PHE A 414 -4.91 -5.88 22.98
N ALA A 415 -3.87 -6.34 22.32
CA ALA A 415 -3.97 -7.42 21.36
C ALA A 415 -2.85 -8.42 21.57
N TYR A 416 -3.22 -9.62 22.03
CA TYR A 416 -2.28 -10.73 21.98
C TYR A 416 -2.10 -11.13 20.52
N SER A 417 -0.94 -10.76 19.95
CA SER A 417 -0.70 -10.74 18.51
C SER A 417 0.03 -12.00 18.05
N VAL A 418 -0.48 -13.17 18.43
CA VAL A 418 0.04 -14.45 17.97
C VAL A 418 -0.51 -14.79 16.60
N GLU A 419 0.42 -14.72 15.65
CA GLU A 419 0.36 -15.28 14.31
C GLU A 419 0.45 -16.79 14.27
N VAL A 420 -0.64 -17.58 14.27
CA VAL A 420 -0.45 -19.00 13.91
C VAL A 420 -0.16 -19.04 12.41
N ASP A 421 1.06 -19.40 12.05
CA ASP A 421 1.45 -19.64 10.66
C ASP A 421 0.57 -20.78 10.10
N GLU A 422 -0.08 -20.55 8.95
CA GLU A 422 -1.05 -21.51 8.37
C GLU A 422 -0.38 -22.87 8.09
N HIS A 423 0.95 -22.87 7.89
CA HIS A 423 1.77 -24.07 7.71
C HIS A 423 2.06 -24.85 9.01
N GLU A 424 2.12 -24.20 10.18
CA GLU A 424 2.31 -24.90 11.47
C GLU A 424 1.02 -25.59 11.94
N ALA A 425 -0.14 -25.00 11.65
CA ALA A 425 -1.45 -25.56 11.99
C ALA A 425 -1.71 -26.90 11.28
N THR A 426 -1.25 -27.04 10.02
CA THR A 426 -1.39 -28.27 9.22
C THR A 426 -0.38 -29.35 9.61
N ALA A 427 0.83 -29.00 10.05
CA ALA A 427 1.89 -29.95 10.41
C ALA A 427 1.65 -30.63 11.79
N ALA A 428 0.97 -29.96 12.72
CA ALA A 428 0.69 -30.49 14.06
C ALA A 428 -0.25 -31.71 14.07
N ALA A 429 -0.97 -31.97 12.98
CA ALA A 429 -1.83 -33.15 12.83
C ALA A 429 -1.04 -34.47 12.68
N ALA A 430 0.29 -34.43 12.46
CA ALA A 430 1.07 -35.60 12.02
C ALA A 430 2.04 -36.20 13.06
N SER A 431 2.06 -35.79 14.34
CA SER A 431 2.96 -36.42 15.33
C SER A 431 2.40 -36.51 16.76
N PRO A 432 2.26 -37.73 17.34
CA PRO A 432 1.82 -37.89 18.72
C PRO A 432 3.02 -38.01 19.67
N ARG A 433 3.54 -36.90 20.22
CA ARG A 433 4.43 -36.95 21.39
C ARG A 433 4.20 -35.81 22.41
N LYS A 434 3.90 -36.25 23.64
CA LYS A 434 3.95 -35.59 24.98
C LYS A 434 3.23 -34.23 25.16
N VAL A 435 1.99 -34.36 25.68
CA VAL A 435 1.21 -33.45 26.56
C VAL A 435 1.75 -32.02 26.72
N SER A 436 1.50 -31.17 25.72
CA SER A 436 1.32 -29.73 25.90
C SER A 436 -0.10 -29.38 25.45
N GLN A 437 -0.79 -28.47 26.13
CA GLN A 437 -2.10 -27.99 25.66
C GLN A 437 -2.02 -27.51 24.19
N PRO A 438 -3.05 -27.75 23.37
CA PRO A 438 -3.11 -27.24 22.00
C PRO A 438 -2.86 -25.72 21.93
N VAL A 439 -2.23 -25.24 20.85
CA VAL A 439 -1.87 -23.82 20.65
C VAL A 439 -3.08 -22.90 20.88
N HIS A 440 -4.20 -23.17 20.20
CA HIS A 440 -5.42 -22.37 20.31
C HIS A 440 -5.96 -22.29 21.77
N LYS A 441 -5.82 -23.36 22.57
CA LYS A 441 -6.21 -23.34 24.00
C LYS A 441 -5.28 -22.51 24.87
N ARG A 442 -3.99 -22.49 24.56
CA ARG A 442 -3.04 -21.59 25.22
C ARG A 442 -3.42 -20.13 24.95
N ILE A 443 -3.78 -19.82 23.70
CA ILE A 443 -4.25 -18.48 23.30
C ILE A 443 -5.54 -18.11 24.05
N VAL A 444 -6.52 -19.00 24.17
CA VAL A 444 -7.74 -18.75 24.99
C VAL A 444 -7.39 -18.43 26.44
N ASN A 445 -6.47 -19.18 27.05
CA ASN A 445 -6.04 -18.94 28.43
C ASN A 445 -5.30 -17.60 28.57
N GLU A 446 -4.45 -17.25 27.60
CA GLU A 446 -3.77 -15.96 27.58
C GLU A 446 -4.77 -14.80 27.39
N MET A 447 -5.82 -14.97 26.59
CA MET A 447 -6.88 -13.95 26.46
C MET A 447 -7.61 -13.71 27.79
N VAL A 448 -7.91 -14.77 28.54
CA VAL A 448 -8.48 -14.68 29.89
C VAL A 448 -7.50 -13.97 30.84
N HIS A 449 -6.21 -14.29 30.77
CA HIS A 449 -5.17 -13.63 31.57
C HIS A 449 -5.03 -12.14 31.20
N CYS A 450 -5.06 -11.80 29.92
CA CYS A 450 -5.04 -10.44 29.38
C CYS A 450 -6.17 -9.58 29.96
N ILE A 451 -7.39 -10.15 30.01
CA ILE A 451 -8.56 -9.51 30.62
C ILE A 451 -8.31 -9.22 32.09
N ASP A 452 -7.71 -10.16 32.82
CA ASP A 452 -7.40 -9.97 34.24
C ASP A 452 -6.38 -8.87 34.46
N VAL A 453 -5.29 -8.86 33.69
CA VAL A 453 -4.25 -7.83 33.72
C VAL A 453 -4.80 -6.44 33.37
N ALA A 454 -5.63 -6.36 32.32
CA ALA A 454 -6.28 -5.12 31.93
C ALA A 454 -7.24 -4.60 33.02
N ALA A 455 -8.02 -5.49 33.63
CA ALA A 455 -8.92 -5.15 34.71
C ALA A 455 -8.16 -4.68 35.97
N ASP A 456 -7.12 -5.42 36.38
CA ASP A 456 -6.29 -5.06 37.54
C ASP A 456 -5.61 -3.70 37.34
N PHE A 457 -5.15 -3.41 36.12
CA PHE A 457 -4.59 -2.11 35.77
C PHE A 457 -5.61 -0.98 35.93
N GLU A 458 -6.81 -1.15 35.38
CA GLU A 458 -7.89 -0.16 35.49
C GLU A 458 -8.37 0.00 36.95
N ASP A 459 -8.50 -1.09 37.70
CA ASP A 459 -8.86 -1.05 39.13
C ASP A 459 -7.83 -0.28 39.96
N GLY A 460 -6.54 -0.37 39.61
CA GLY A 460 -5.47 0.41 40.22
C GLY A 460 -5.52 1.91 39.92
N ILE A 461 -6.23 2.34 38.86
CA ILE A 461 -6.36 3.75 38.46
C ILE A 461 -7.68 4.35 38.98
N VAL A 462 -8.77 3.58 38.95
CA VAL A 462 -10.14 4.03 39.27
C VAL A 462 -10.36 4.29 40.77
N ALA A 463 -9.38 4.03 41.64
CA ALA A 463 -9.40 4.48 43.04
C ALA A 463 -9.53 6.01 43.18
N ASP A 464 -9.13 6.79 42.15
CA ASP A 464 -9.53 8.19 41.96
C ASP A 464 -10.79 8.24 41.05
N ALA A 465 -11.95 8.44 41.67
CA ALA A 465 -13.29 8.08 41.18
C ALA A 465 -13.86 8.86 39.96
N THR A 466 -13.05 9.49 39.12
CA THR A 466 -13.53 10.34 38.01
C THR A 466 -13.29 9.80 36.59
N ALA A 467 -12.45 8.77 36.41
CA ALA A 467 -12.11 8.24 35.08
C ALA A 467 -12.73 6.86 34.82
N GLY A 468 -13.53 6.74 33.76
CA GLY A 468 -14.03 5.47 33.24
C GLY A 468 -12.94 4.58 32.65
N ARG A 469 -13.17 3.26 32.63
CA ARG A 469 -12.22 2.27 32.10
C ARG A 469 -11.99 2.45 30.60
N ARG A 470 -10.73 2.47 30.16
CA ARG A 470 -10.35 2.63 28.73
C ARG A 470 -9.22 1.68 28.29
N THR A 471 -9.20 0.50 28.90
CA THR A 471 -8.35 -0.61 28.48
C THR A 471 -9.26 -1.74 28.01
N TRP A 472 -9.11 -2.14 26.75
CA TRP A 472 -9.92 -3.16 26.10
C TRP A 472 -9.04 -4.31 25.61
N VAL A 473 -9.65 -5.43 25.25
CA VAL A 473 -8.94 -6.60 24.70
C VAL A 473 -9.51 -6.95 23.33
N ALA A 474 -8.63 -7.11 22.34
CA ALA A 474 -8.94 -7.56 21.00
C ALA A 474 -8.79 -9.08 20.89
N ILE A 475 -9.72 -9.72 20.19
CA ILE A 475 -9.75 -11.17 19.99
C ILE A 475 -9.67 -11.45 18.48
N LYS A 476 -8.87 -12.43 18.08
CA LYS A 476 -8.78 -12.92 16.70
C LYS A 476 -9.30 -14.34 16.62
N LEU A 477 -10.44 -14.54 15.94
CA LEU A 477 -11.15 -15.83 15.92
C LEU A 477 -10.33 -16.98 15.32
N SER A 478 -9.57 -16.72 14.25
CA SER A 478 -8.77 -17.75 13.58
C SER A 478 -7.66 -18.32 14.46
N ALA A 479 -7.22 -17.59 15.49
CA ALA A 479 -6.21 -18.05 16.44
C ALA A 479 -6.81 -18.94 17.56
N LEU A 480 -8.14 -18.99 17.69
CA LEU A 480 -8.85 -19.76 18.72
C LEU A 480 -9.32 -21.13 18.22
N LEU A 481 -8.96 -21.50 17.00
CA LEU A 481 -9.28 -22.79 16.36
C LEU A 481 -8.01 -23.56 16.00
N PRO A 482 -8.08 -24.90 15.90
CA PRO A 482 -6.98 -25.72 15.38
C PRO A 482 -6.76 -25.51 13.86
N ASP A 483 -7.83 -25.30 13.09
CA ASP A 483 -7.80 -25.00 11.66
C ASP A 483 -8.74 -23.83 11.35
N ALA A 484 -8.20 -22.79 10.72
CA ALA A 484 -8.96 -21.61 10.35
C ALA A 484 -9.91 -21.86 9.16
N ASN A 485 -9.67 -22.90 8.34
CA ASN A 485 -10.55 -23.26 7.22
C ASN A 485 -11.96 -23.64 7.69
N ALA A 486 -12.12 -24.08 8.94
CA ALA A 486 -13.43 -24.32 9.53
C ALA A 486 -14.33 -23.06 9.48
N LEU A 487 -13.76 -21.86 9.63
CA LEU A 487 -14.50 -20.59 9.50
C LEU A 487 -14.91 -20.31 8.05
N LEU A 488 -14.09 -20.71 7.09
CA LEU A 488 -14.38 -20.58 5.66
C LEU A 488 -15.53 -21.52 5.26
N HIS A 489 -15.42 -22.81 5.60
CA HIS A 489 -16.48 -23.80 5.36
C HIS A 489 -17.80 -23.39 6.02
N TYR A 490 -17.73 -22.87 7.25
CA TYR A 490 -18.88 -22.33 7.96
C TYR A 490 -19.52 -21.15 7.22
N SER A 491 -18.71 -20.20 6.75
CA SER A 491 -19.20 -19.04 6.01
C SER A 491 -19.88 -19.45 4.70
N THR A 492 -19.30 -20.39 3.96
CA THR A 492 -19.90 -20.96 2.74
C THR A 492 -21.23 -21.64 3.03
N ALA A 493 -21.31 -22.42 4.12
CA ALA A 493 -22.54 -23.10 4.52
C ALA A 493 -23.65 -22.11 4.94
N LEU A 494 -23.28 -21.02 5.62
CA LEU A 494 -24.21 -19.93 5.94
C LEU A 494 -24.74 -19.24 4.69
N LEU A 495 -23.87 -18.88 3.74
CA LEU A 495 -24.30 -18.23 2.50
C LEU A 495 -25.22 -19.12 1.66
N ALA A 496 -25.01 -20.44 1.68
CA ALA A 496 -25.87 -21.40 0.99
C ALA A 496 -27.24 -21.60 1.67
N SER A 497 -27.33 -21.42 2.99
CA SER A 497 -28.54 -21.67 3.77
C SER A 497 -29.38 -20.42 4.05
N ARG A 498 -28.76 -19.23 4.02
CA ARG A 498 -29.44 -17.96 4.26
C ARG A 498 -30.46 -17.63 3.14
N PRO A 499 -31.61 -17.03 3.49
CA PRO A 499 -32.49 -16.45 2.49
C PRO A 499 -31.79 -15.29 1.76
N LYS A 500 -32.20 -15.02 0.52
CA LYS A 500 -31.65 -13.89 -0.26
C LYS A 500 -31.86 -12.58 0.50
N SER A 501 -30.77 -11.87 0.76
CA SER A 501 -30.79 -10.55 1.41
C SER A 501 -30.83 -9.43 0.38
N SER A 502 -31.41 -8.28 0.74
CA SER A 502 -31.26 -7.02 0.00
C SER A 502 -29.91 -6.35 0.25
N VAL A 503 -29.17 -6.79 1.28
CA VAL A 503 -27.80 -6.35 1.52
C VAL A 503 -26.88 -7.20 0.63
N PRO A 504 -26.05 -6.57 -0.22
CA PRO A 504 -25.12 -7.30 -1.09
C PRO A 504 -24.14 -8.16 -0.28
N PHE A 505 -23.41 -9.07 -0.96
CA PHE A 505 -22.47 -10.00 -0.30
C PHE A 505 -21.63 -9.34 0.82
N PRO A 506 -21.47 -10.00 1.99
CA PRO A 506 -21.98 -11.33 2.36
C PRO A 506 -23.42 -11.36 2.91
N GLY A 507 -24.19 -10.27 2.80
CA GLY A 507 -25.47 -10.10 3.51
C GLY A 507 -25.27 -9.87 5.01
N CYS A 508 -26.35 -9.89 5.81
CA CYS A 508 -26.30 -9.68 7.27
C CYS A 508 -26.38 -11.00 8.07
N PRO A 509 -25.75 -11.08 9.26
CA PRO A 509 -25.93 -12.21 10.18
C PRO A 509 -27.39 -12.39 10.59
N HIS A 510 -27.81 -13.63 10.80
CA HIS A 510 -29.14 -13.97 11.32
C HIS A 510 -29.01 -14.66 12.67
N ALA A 511 -30.01 -14.45 13.56
CA ALA A 511 -30.02 -15.05 14.89
C ALA A 511 -29.95 -16.59 14.88
N SER A 512 -30.38 -17.23 13.79
CA SER A 512 -30.34 -18.68 13.59
C SER A 512 -29.05 -19.18 12.95
N ASP A 513 -28.07 -18.33 12.63
CA ASP A 513 -26.85 -18.78 11.95
C ASP A 513 -26.12 -19.85 12.76
N LEU A 514 -26.14 -19.75 14.10
CA LEU A 514 -25.54 -20.75 14.97
C LEU A 514 -26.27 -22.10 14.98
N ASP A 515 -27.53 -22.15 14.56
CA ASP A 515 -28.33 -23.39 14.57
C ASP A 515 -27.73 -24.45 13.65
N ILE A 516 -27.05 -24.05 12.58
CA ILE A 516 -26.35 -24.96 11.66
C ILE A 516 -25.27 -25.77 12.38
N LEU A 517 -24.65 -25.22 13.44
CA LEU A 517 -23.66 -25.94 14.23
C LEU A 517 -24.29 -27.04 15.08
N TYR A 518 -25.59 -26.97 15.38
CA TYR A 518 -26.28 -27.92 16.25
C TYR A 518 -27.26 -28.83 15.49
N ALA A 519 -27.46 -28.60 14.20
CA ALA A 519 -28.27 -29.44 13.33
C ALA A 519 -27.65 -30.83 13.09
N PRO A 520 -28.47 -31.86 12.76
CA PRO A 520 -27.95 -33.16 12.34
C PRO A 520 -27.10 -33.04 11.07
N ILE A 521 -25.87 -33.56 11.07
CA ILE A 521 -24.87 -33.40 10.00
C ILE A 521 -25.42 -33.77 8.61
N GLY A 522 -26.21 -34.85 8.50
CA GLY A 522 -26.80 -35.29 7.23
C GLY A 522 -27.86 -34.34 6.63
N SER A 523 -28.26 -33.29 7.35
CA SER A 523 -29.20 -32.27 6.86
C SER A 523 -28.52 -31.04 6.25
N ILE A 524 -27.20 -30.92 6.40
CA ILE A 524 -26.43 -29.74 5.97
C ILE A 524 -25.82 -30.04 4.59
N LYS A 525 -26.36 -29.44 3.53
CA LYS A 525 -25.76 -29.50 2.19
C LYS A 525 -24.58 -28.53 2.11
N SER A 526 -23.44 -28.90 2.70
CA SER A 526 -22.23 -28.06 2.70
C SER A 526 -20.95 -28.89 2.85
N ASP A 527 -19.81 -28.25 2.62
CA ASP A 527 -18.47 -28.84 2.82
C ASP A 527 -18.03 -28.89 4.30
N LEU A 528 -18.92 -28.57 5.25
CA LEU A 528 -18.64 -28.68 6.70
C LEU A 528 -18.40 -30.15 7.11
N THR A 529 -17.21 -30.43 7.61
CA THR A 529 -16.85 -31.74 8.15
C THR A 529 -17.30 -31.89 9.62
N GLU A 530 -17.30 -33.12 10.15
CA GLU A 530 -17.58 -33.34 11.58
C GLU A 530 -16.54 -32.66 12.48
N ASP A 531 -15.27 -32.61 12.02
CA ASP A 531 -14.18 -31.94 12.72
C ASP A 531 -14.34 -30.42 12.69
N ASP A 532 -14.83 -29.83 11.59
CA ASP A 532 -15.18 -28.40 11.51
C ASP A 532 -16.26 -28.07 12.54
N ILE A 533 -17.36 -28.82 12.57
CA ILE A 533 -18.48 -28.60 13.50
C ILE A 533 -18.01 -28.70 14.95
N LYS A 534 -17.18 -29.71 15.25
CA LYS A 534 -16.60 -29.88 16.59
C LYS A 534 -15.73 -28.68 16.96
N SER A 535 -14.86 -28.24 16.07
CA SER A 535 -13.95 -27.10 16.29
C SER A 535 -14.73 -25.79 16.46
N LEU A 536 -15.76 -25.55 15.65
CA LEU A 536 -16.63 -24.36 15.73
C LEU A 536 -17.47 -24.33 17.02
N ARG A 537 -18.00 -25.48 17.47
CA ARG A 537 -18.68 -25.58 18.78
C ARG A 537 -17.73 -25.30 19.93
N GLU A 538 -16.50 -25.79 19.84
CA GLU A 538 -15.46 -25.54 20.83
C GLU A 538 -15.06 -24.06 20.88
N LEU A 539 -14.87 -23.42 19.72
CA LEU A 539 -14.67 -21.98 19.60
C LEU A 539 -15.81 -21.19 20.24
N HIS A 540 -17.06 -21.55 19.96
CA HIS A 540 -18.22 -20.90 20.58
C HIS A 540 -18.20 -21.03 22.11
N GLY A 541 -17.80 -22.20 22.64
CA GLY A 541 -17.59 -22.39 24.08
C GLY A 541 -16.48 -21.52 24.66
N ASP A 542 -15.34 -21.42 23.98
CA ASP A 542 -14.20 -20.60 24.40
C ASP A 542 -14.53 -19.10 24.36
N LEU A 543 -15.23 -18.63 23.32
CA LEU A 543 -15.72 -17.24 23.24
C LEU A 543 -16.65 -16.91 24.39
N ASN A 544 -17.58 -17.79 24.72
CA ASN A 544 -18.47 -17.62 25.87
C ASN A 544 -17.68 -17.52 27.18
N ARG A 545 -16.62 -18.33 27.35
CA ARG A 545 -15.72 -18.26 28.51
C ARG A 545 -14.99 -16.92 28.58
N ILE A 546 -14.44 -16.44 27.47
CA ILE A 546 -13.72 -15.15 27.38
C ILE A 546 -14.68 -13.99 27.69
N CYS A 547 -15.85 -13.95 27.05
CA CYS A 547 -16.89 -12.94 27.26
C CYS A 547 -17.42 -12.94 28.69
N LYS A 548 -17.63 -14.12 29.28
CA LYS A 548 -18.04 -14.25 30.69
C LYS A 548 -16.98 -13.67 31.61
N ARG A 549 -15.69 -13.94 31.37
CA ARG A 549 -14.61 -13.38 32.17
C ARG A 549 -14.52 -11.86 32.05
N ALA A 550 -14.58 -11.33 30.83
CA ALA A 550 -14.60 -9.88 30.59
C ALA A 550 -15.71 -9.19 31.38
N LYS A 551 -16.91 -9.79 31.36
CA LYS A 551 -18.08 -9.33 32.11
C LYS A 551 -17.87 -9.40 33.64
N GLU A 552 -17.35 -10.51 34.16
CA GLU A 552 -17.07 -10.68 35.60
C GLU A 552 -16.06 -9.65 36.12
N ARG A 553 -15.05 -9.33 35.30
CA ARG A 553 -13.97 -8.43 35.67
C ARG A 553 -14.28 -6.96 35.43
N GLY A 554 -15.49 -6.63 34.96
CA GLY A 554 -15.90 -5.26 34.68
C GLY A 554 -15.09 -4.60 33.56
N VAL A 555 -14.41 -5.36 32.71
CA VAL A 555 -13.85 -4.84 31.46
C VAL A 555 -15.06 -4.52 30.58
N SER A 556 -15.60 -3.32 30.84
CA SER A 556 -16.93 -2.77 30.55
C SER A 556 -18.01 -2.90 31.67
N LYS A 557 -18.28 -1.80 32.42
CA LYS A 557 -19.62 -1.20 32.69
C LYS A 557 -19.64 -0.02 33.69
N LYS A 558 -20.44 1.02 33.37
CA LYS A 558 -21.54 1.66 34.16
C LYS A 558 -22.49 2.24 33.08
N VAL A 559 -23.77 1.89 32.92
CA VAL A 559 -24.98 2.19 33.74
C VAL A 559 -26.09 1.13 33.45
N ASP A 560 -26.82 0.72 34.49
CA ASP A 560 -28.02 -0.13 34.57
C ASP A 560 -28.69 -0.68 33.27
N SER A 561 -28.26 -1.86 32.80
CA SER A 561 -29.11 -2.80 32.02
C SER A 561 -28.40 -4.17 31.85
N PRO A 562 -29.09 -5.33 31.90
CA PRO A 562 -28.48 -6.66 31.96
C PRO A 562 -28.17 -7.30 30.58
N SER A 563 -27.40 -6.64 29.73
CA SER A 563 -26.83 -7.17 28.46
C SER A 563 -25.86 -6.09 27.99
N SER A 564 -24.60 -6.29 27.62
CA SER A 564 -23.97 -7.11 26.58
C SER A 564 -22.44 -6.88 26.72
N ALA A 565 -21.60 -7.83 26.33
CA ALA A 565 -20.21 -7.52 25.99
C ALA A 565 -20.26 -6.82 24.62
N THR A 566 -19.72 -5.61 24.49
CA THR A 566 -19.69 -4.92 23.20
C THR A 566 -18.60 -5.57 22.33
N ILE A 567 -19.00 -6.56 21.55
CA ILE A 567 -18.18 -7.10 20.48
C ILE A 567 -18.20 -6.04 19.38
N TYR A 568 -17.03 -5.52 19.05
CA TYR A 568 -16.87 -4.64 17.91
C TYR A 568 -16.66 -5.49 16.66
N ASP A 569 -17.68 -5.58 15.82
CA ASP A 569 -17.50 -6.14 14.49
C ASP A 569 -16.67 -5.15 13.66
N SER A 570 -15.70 -5.67 12.91
CA SER A 570 -14.89 -4.86 11.99
C SER A 570 -15.65 -4.74 10.68
N PHE A 571 -16.13 -3.53 10.40
CA PHE A 571 -16.82 -3.23 9.16
C PHE A 571 -15.75 -2.81 8.14
N ILE A 572 -15.56 -3.67 7.15
CA ILE A 572 -14.77 -3.46 5.93
C ILE A 572 -15.78 -3.65 4.78
N PHE A 573 -15.44 -3.20 3.57
CA PHE A 573 -16.04 -3.58 2.28
C PHE A 573 -16.83 -2.49 1.55
N GLU A 574 -16.88 -2.65 0.23
CA GLU A 574 -17.55 -1.81 -0.77
C GLU A 574 -19.01 -1.47 -0.38
N ARG A 575 -19.65 -2.34 0.41
CA ARG A 575 -21.08 -2.28 0.77
C ARG A 575 -21.33 -2.01 2.27
N THR A 576 -20.34 -1.43 2.97
CA THR A 576 -20.38 -1.15 4.41
C THR A 576 -21.60 -0.32 4.82
N GLN A 577 -22.02 0.67 4.02
CA GLN A 577 -23.15 1.54 4.34
C GLN A 577 -24.48 0.77 4.49
N SER A 578 -24.79 -0.10 3.52
CA SER A 578 -26.01 -0.91 3.54
C SER A 578 -26.00 -1.94 4.66
N TYR A 579 -24.85 -2.58 4.89
CA TYR A 579 -24.68 -3.55 5.96
C TYR A 579 -24.77 -2.90 7.36
N LEU A 580 -24.17 -1.71 7.53
CA LEU A 580 -24.25 -0.93 8.76
C LEU A 580 -25.69 -0.48 9.03
N GLY A 581 -26.38 0.07 8.02
CA GLY A 581 -27.77 0.48 8.14
C GLY A 581 -28.72 -0.68 8.50
N GLN A 582 -28.48 -1.88 7.97
CA GLN A 582 -29.25 -3.06 8.35
C GLN A 582 -28.90 -3.56 9.75
N SER A 583 -27.61 -3.61 10.11
CA SER A 583 -27.14 -4.00 11.45
C SER A 583 -27.77 -3.14 12.55
N PHE A 584 -28.00 -1.85 12.29
CA PHE A 584 -28.72 -0.97 13.21
C PHE A 584 -30.19 -1.33 13.38
N LYS A 585 -30.88 -1.67 12.28
CA LYS A 585 -32.27 -2.13 12.36
C LYS A 585 -32.38 -3.42 13.15
N ASP A 586 -31.45 -4.34 12.91
CA ASP A 586 -31.41 -5.64 13.60
C ASP A 586 -31.10 -5.49 15.08
N ALA A 587 -30.15 -4.60 15.45
CA ALA A 587 -29.86 -4.27 16.84
C ALA A 587 -31.07 -3.67 17.59
N LYS A 588 -31.78 -2.73 16.93
CA LYS A 588 -33.01 -2.13 17.45
C LYS A 588 -34.13 -3.17 17.60
N ALA A 589 -34.32 -4.04 16.61
CA ALA A 589 -35.36 -5.07 16.62
C ALA A 589 -35.06 -6.21 17.61
N GLY A 590 -33.80 -6.64 17.70
CA GLY A 590 -33.31 -7.70 18.57
C GLY A 590 -33.01 -7.24 20.00
N ASN A 591 -33.14 -5.95 20.29
CA ASN A 591 -32.90 -5.35 21.60
C ASN A 591 -31.53 -5.70 22.20
N TYR A 592 -30.47 -5.56 21.39
CA TYR A 592 -29.08 -5.74 21.80
C TYR A 592 -28.25 -4.51 21.46
N SER A 593 -27.17 -4.27 22.21
CA SER A 593 -26.23 -3.19 21.91
C SER A 593 -25.25 -3.61 20.82
N LEU A 594 -25.04 -2.75 19.82
CA LEU A 594 -24.14 -2.96 18.70
C LEU A 594 -22.81 -2.23 18.91
N GLY A 595 -21.70 -2.95 18.83
CA GLY A 595 -20.36 -2.39 18.75
C GLY A 595 -19.88 -2.33 17.31
N VAL A 596 -19.45 -1.15 16.84
CA VAL A 596 -18.96 -0.95 15.48
C VAL A 596 -17.52 -0.48 15.49
N LYS A 597 -16.61 -1.30 14.97
CA LYS A 597 -15.25 -0.86 14.65
C LYS A 597 -15.17 -0.58 13.16
N LEU A 598 -15.12 0.69 12.80
CA LEU A 598 -14.98 1.12 11.41
C LEU A 598 -13.49 1.22 11.05
N VAL A 599 -13.08 0.53 9.99
CA VAL A 599 -11.71 0.56 9.43
C VAL A 599 -11.80 0.53 7.91
N ARG A 600 -10.72 0.92 7.21
CA ARG A 600 -10.65 0.79 5.74
C ARG A 600 -10.48 -0.66 5.28
N GLY A 601 -9.64 -1.42 5.98
CA GLY A 601 -9.30 -2.80 5.68
C GLY A 601 -7.80 -3.04 5.62
N ALA A 602 -7.37 -4.26 5.96
CA ALA A 602 -5.95 -4.65 6.01
C ALA A 602 -5.57 -5.73 4.98
N TYR A 603 -6.53 -6.14 4.14
CA TYR A 603 -6.41 -7.32 3.27
C TYR A 603 -6.78 -7.04 1.81
N HIS A 604 -6.91 -5.78 1.39
CA HIS A 604 -7.39 -5.39 0.06
C HIS A 604 -6.71 -6.15 -1.11
N PRO A 605 -5.36 -6.22 -1.19
CA PRO A 605 -4.72 -6.99 -2.27
C PRO A 605 -5.08 -8.48 -2.25
N ARG A 606 -5.16 -9.08 -1.05
CA ARG A 606 -5.51 -10.50 -0.89
C ARG A 606 -6.95 -10.77 -1.35
N GLU A 607 -7.88 -9.88 -1.02
CA GLU A 607 -9.29 -9.99 -1.45
C GLU A 607 -9.42 -9.90 -2.96
N THR A 608 -8.74 -8.95 -3.61
CA THR A 608 -8.75 -8.78 -5.07
C THR A 608 -8.15 -9.99 -5.79
N ILE A 609 -7.02 -10.51 -5.31
CA ILE A 609 -6.35 -11.70 -5.89
C ILE A 609 -7.22 -12.94 -5.70
N ALA A 610 -7.77 -13.14 -4.51
CA ALA A 610 -8.63 -14.28 -4.21
C ALA A 610 -9.89 -14.23 -5.09
N HIS A 611 -10.55 -13.08 -5.20
CA HIS A 611 -11.74 -12.93 -6.04
C HIS A 611 -11.45 -13.23 -7.52
N ARG A 612 -10.38 -12.66 -8.09
CA ARG A 612 -9.97 -12.91 -9.48
C ARG A 612 -9.68 -14.39 -9.73
N SER A 613 -9.02 -15.06 -8.80
CA SER A 613 -8.73 -16.49 -8.87
C SER A 613 -10.01 -17.33 -8.85
N HIS A 614 -10.97 -16.96 -7.99
CA HIS A 614 -12.28 -17.60 -7.90
C HIS A 614 -13.08 -17.46 -9.20
N GLN A 615 -13.16 -16.24 -9.76
CA GLN A 615 -13.84 -15.96 -11.04
C GLN A 615 -13.21 -16.72 -12.22
N SER A 616 -11.91 -16.99 -12.16
CA SER A 616 -11.16 -17.74 -13.19
C SER A 616 -11.24 -19.26 -13.02
N GLY A 617 -12.01 -19.77 -12.05
CA GLY A 617 -12.13 -21.19 -11.75
C GLY A 617 -10.86 -21.83 -11.15
N LYS A 618 -9.92 -21.03 -10.63
CA LYS A 618 -8.72 -21.51 -9.93
C LYS A 618 -9.02 -21.70 -8.43
N PRO A 619 -8.27 -22.55 -7.72
CA PRO A 619 -8.36 -22.64 -6.26
C PRO A 619 -8.20 -21.25 -5.62
N SER A 620 -9.12 -20.88 -4.74
CA SER A 620 -9.17 -19.57 -4.12
C SER A 620 -9.86 -19.63 -2.75
N LEU A 621 -9.46 -18.73 -1.85
CA LEU A 621 -10.10 -18.49 -0.56
C LEU A 621 -11.32 -17.55 -0.65
N SER A 622 -11.58 -16.94 -1.81
CA SER A 622 -12.75 -16.10 -1.98
C SER A 622 -14.01 -16.95 -2.10
N ILE A 623 -15.04 -16.57 -1.34
CA ILE A 623 -16.39 -17.16 -1.38
C ILE A 623 -17.43 -16.19 -1.94
N SER A 624 -16.98 -15.06 -2.48
CA SER A 624 -17.87 -14.08 -3.10
C SER A 624 -18.35 -14.56 -4.45
N SER A 625 -19.67 -14.66 -4.60
CA SER A 625 -20.33 -14.98 -5.87
C SER A 625 -20.58 -13.75 -6.75
N GLU A 626 -20.16 -12.57 -6.32
CA GLU A 626 -20.40 -11.30 -7.00
C GLU A 626 -19.41 -11.07 -8.16
N PRO A 627 -19.79 -10.30 -9.20
CA PRO A 627 -18.92 -10.05 -10.34
C PRO A 627 -17.71 -9.15 -10.01
N LEU A 628 -17.82 -8.32 -8.97
CA LEU A 628 -16.75 -7.46 -8.48
C LEU A 628 -16.21 -7.97 -7.13
N PRO A 629 -14.92 -7.70 -6.82
CA PRO A 629 -14.35 -8.07 -5.53
C PRO A 629 -15.10 -7.35 -4.38
N PRO A 630 -15.11 -7.91 -3.16
CA PRO A 630 -15.81 -7.30 -2.03
C PRO A 630 -15.17 -5.99 -1.52
N VAL A 631 -14.14 -5.48 -2.19
CA VAL A 631 -13.40 -4.26 -1.84
C VAL A 631 -13.48 -3.26 -2.99
N TRP A 632 -13.45 -1.96 -2.67
CA TRP A 632 -13.38 -0.90 -3.68
C TRP A 632 -12.13 -1.04 -4.55
N ALA A 633 -12.20 -0.66 -5.82
CA ALA A 633 -11.03 -0.71 -6.71
C ALA A 633 -9.99 0.33 -6.30
N GLU A 634 -10.44 1.56 -6.00
CA GLU A 634 -9.56 2.67 -5.67
C GLU A 634 -9.57 3.02 -4.16
N LYS A 635 -8.43 3.54 -3.70
CA LYS A 635 -8.30 4.07 -2.33
C LYS A 635 -9.25 5.24 -2.06
N ARG A 636 -9.45 6.14 -3.04
CA ARG A 636 -10.36 7.29 -2.92
C ARG A 636 -11.79 6.85 -2.60
N GLU A 637 -12.28 5.83 -3.28
CA GLU A 637 -13.61 5.26 -3.03
C GLU A 637 -13.71 4.65 -1.61
N THR A 638 -12.63 4.00 -1.16
CA THR A 638 -12.53 3.51 0.22
C THR A 638 -12.55 4.66 1.24
N ASP A 639 -11.83 5.75 0.96
CA ASP A 639 -11.79 6.96 1.79
C ASP A 639 -13.17 7.63 1.89
N GLU A 640 -13.86 7.78 0.76
CA GLU A 640 -15.22 8.31 0.69
C GLU A 640 -16.21 7.43 1.44
N CYS A 641 -16.17 6.11 1.22
CA CYS A 641 -17.02 5.15 1.91
C CYS A 641 -16.81 5.19 3.43
N TYR A 642 -15.56 5.23 3.89
CA TYR A 642 -15.22 5.35 5.31
C TYR A 642 -15.79 6.64 5.92
N ASN A 643 -15.59 7.78 5.25
CA ASN A 643 -16.03 9.08 5.76
C ASN A 643 -17.56 9.18 5.83
N GLU A 644 -18.27 8.65 4.84
CA GLU A 644 -19.74 8.60 4.87
C GLU A 644 -20.27 7.66 5.96
N CYS A 645 -19.64 6.50 6.16
CA CYS A 645 -19.98 5.62 7.28
C CYS A 645 -19.71 6.32 8.63
N ALA A 646 -18.62 7.08 8.75
CA ALA A 646 -18.31 7.83 9.97
C ALA A 646 -19.38 8.87 10.30
N LYS A 647 -19.86 9.64 9.32
CA LYS A 647 -20.98 10.56 9.50
C LYS A 647 -22.25 9.84 9.94
N MET A 648 -22.59 8.73 9.28
CA MET A 648 -23.76 7.91 9.62
C MET A 648 -23.70 7.40 11.07
N LEU A 649 -22.54 6.90 11.50
CA LEU A 649 -22.31 6.42 12.87
C LEU A 649 -22.49 7.54 13.91
N ILE A 650 -21.96 8.74 13.63
CA ILE A 650 -22.08 9.89 14.54
C ILE A 650 -23.54 10.37 14.62
N GLY A 651 -24.26 10.37 13.50
CA GLY A 651 -25.69 10.68 13.46
C GLY A 651 -26.52 9.71 14.30
N GLU A 652 -26.31 8.40 14.14
CA GLU A 652 -27.00 7.38 14.93
C GLU A 652 -26.63 7.43 16.42
N LEU A 653 -25.37 7.75 16.75
CA LEU A 653 -24.94 7.97 18.13
C LEU A 653 -25.73 9.12 18.78
N LYS A 654 -25.92 10.24 18.07
CA LYS A 654 -26.72 11.37 18.55
C LYS A 654 -28.16 10.96 18.84
N GLU A 655 -28.78 10.14 17.99
CA GLU A 655 -30.13 9.64 18.21
C GLU A 655 -30.22 8.64 19.37
N ASP A 656 -29.15 7.91 19.65
CA ASP A 656 -29.07 6.95 20.76
C ASP A 656 -28.77 7.62 22.10
N LEU A 657 -28.11 8.79 22.09
CA LEU A 657 -27.91 9.61 23.28
C LEU A 657 -29.25 10.16 23.78
N GLY A 658 -29.55 9.95 25.06
CA GLY A 658 -30.85 10.25 25.66
C GLY A 658 -31.83 9.07 25.77
N ARG A 659 -31.52 7.90 25.19
CA ARG A 659 -32.27 6.66 25.47
C ARG A 659 -31.85 6.07 26.82
N LYS A 660 -32.80 5.50 27.56
CA LYS A 660 -32.56 4.88 28.88
C LYS A 660 -31.62 3.67 28.83
N ALA A 661 -31.61 2.94 27.71
CA ALA A 661 -30.70 1.81 27.49
C ALA A 661 -29.73 2.19 26.37
N GLN A 662 -28.43 2.14 26.68
CA GLN A 662 -27.38 2.46 25.71
C GLN A 662 -27.26 1.30 24.71
N THR A 663 -27.36 1.59 23.41
CA THR A 663 -27.38 0.53 22.38
C THR A 663 -26.22 0.56 21.42
N MET A 664 -25.27 1.50 21.56
CA MET A 664 -24.20 1.65 20.58
C MET A 664 -22.82 1.96 21.19
N GLY A 665 -21.79 1.32 20.63
CA GLY A 665 -20.39 1.71 20.79
C GLY A 665 -19.70 1.80 19.43
N ILE A 666 -18.82 2.78 19.25
CA ILE A 666 -18.13 3.12 18.01
C ILE A 666 -16.62 3.24 18.28
N LEU A 667 -15.84 2.58 17.43
CA LEU A 667 -14.39 2.69 17.37
C LEU A 667 -13.97 3.03 15.94
N PHE A 668 -13.49 4.25 15.72
CA PHE A 668 -12.91 4.69 14.46
C PHE A 668 -11.43 4.32 14.39
N GLY A 669 -11.10 3.26 13.65
CA GLY A 669 -9.70 2.87 13.44
C GLY A 669 -9.10 3.55 12.20
N THR A 670 -8.34 4.64 12.38
CA THR A 670 -7.78 5.41 11.26
C THR A 670 -6.50 6.18 11.62
N HIS A 671 -5.56 6.22 10.67
CA HIS A 671 -4.35 7.07 10.68
C HIS A 671 -4.42 8.23 9.68
N ASN A 672 -5.56 8.38 9.00
CA ASN A 672 -5.77 9.43 8.01
C ASN A 672 -6.20 10.74 8.71
N TRP A 673 -5.41 11.80 8.51
CA TRP A 673 -5.64 13.14 9.09
C TRP A 673 -7.00 13.71 8.68
N THR A 674 -7.32 13.69 7.39
CA THR A 674 -8.57 14.22 6.84
C THR A 674 -9.80 13.54 7.46
N SER A 675 -9.79 12.21 7.59
CA SER A 675 -10.88 11.46 8.24
C SER A 675 -10.99 11.82 9.73
N CYS A 676 -9.86 12.01 10.42
CA CYS A 676 -9.86 12.39 11.83
C CYS A 676 -10.44 13.79 12.04
N GLU A 677 -10.04 14.76 11.22
CA GLU A 677 -10.59 16.11 11.25
C GLU A 677 -12.08 16.14 10.92
N LEU A 678 -12.50 15.33 9.93
CA LEU A 678 -13.91 15.17 9.59
C LEU A 678 -14.72 14.63 10.76
N ILE A 679 -14.23 13.62 11.49
CA ILE A 679 -14.88 13.10 12.70
C ILE A 679 -15.03 14.20 13.76
N LEU A 680 -13.96 14.97 14.02
CA LEU A 680 -14.00 16.07 14.99
C LEU A 680 -15.02 17.15 14.59
N LYS A 681 -15.03 17.56 13.31
CA LYS A 681 -15.99 18.53 12.76
C LYS A 681 -17.43 18.04 12.89
N GLU A 682 -17.68 16.76 12.58
CA GLU A 682 -19.01 16.17 12.66
C GLU A 682 -19.50 16.08 14.11
N LEU A 683 -18.63 15.78 15.07
CA LEU A 683 -18.96 15.79 16.50
C LEU A 683 -19.43 17.18 16.97
N VAL A 684 -18.80 18.25 16.50
CA VAL A 684 -19.23 19.62 16.79
C VAL A 684 -20.54 19.95 16.06
N ALA A 685 -20.62 19.66 14.75
CA ALA A 685 -21.80 19.96 13.93
C ALA A 685 -23.07 19.27 14.45
N THR A 686 -22.93 18.06 14.98
CA THR A 686 -24.03 17.29 15.58
C THR A 686 -24.34 17.72 17.02
N GLY A 687 -23.51 18.56 17.64
CA GLY A 687 -23.68 19.04 19.02
C GLY A 687 -23.23 18.03 20.09
N LEU A 688 -22.48 17.00 19.70
CA LEU A 688 -21.88 16.01 20.60
C LEU A 688 -20.60 16.51 21.25
N ALA A 689 -19.95 17.50 20.64
CA ALA A 689 -18.83 18.24 21.20
C ALA A 689 -19.14 19.74 21.17
N LYS A 690 -18.52 20.50 22.08
CA LYS A 690 -18.63 21.98 22.14
C LYS A 690 -17.26 22.60 22.08
N HIS A 691 -17.11 23.69 21.36
CA HIS A 691 -15.86 24.48 21.41
C HIS A 691 -15.63 25.02 22.82
N VAL A 692 -14.37 25.00 23.24
CA VAL A 692 -13.93 25.64 24.47
C VAL A 692 -13.51 27.06 24.15
N GLU A 693 -14.19 28.05 24.72
CA GLU A 693 -13.85 29.46 24.55
C GLU A 693 -12.54 29.81 25.28
N GLY A 694 -11.68 30.60 24.64
CA GLY A 694 -10.48 31.18 25.28
C GLY A 694 -9.17 30.38 25.13
N GLU A 695 -9.16 29.31 24.32
CA GLU A 695 -7.93 28.58 23.95
C GLU A 695 -7.41 29.09 22.59
N GLU A 696 -6.09 29.12 22.40
CA GLU A 696 -5.45 29.58 21.14
C GLU A 696 -5.73 28.65 19.96
N GLU A 697 -5.99 27.37 20.23
CA GLU A 697 -6.37 26.37 19.22
C GLU A 697 -7.86 26.02 19.33
N GLU A 698 -8.45 25.52 18.22
CA GLU A 698 -9.82 24.97 18.22
C GLU A 698 -9.91 23.70 19.08
N VAL A 699 -10.03 23.89 20.39
CA VAL A 699 -10.21 22.82 21.38
C VAL A 699 -11.70 22.55 21.58
N MET A 700 -12.07 21.28 21.66
CA MET A 700 -13.44 20.85 21.91
C MET A 700 -13.58 20.00 23.17
N SER A 701 -14.64 20.27 23.93
CA SER A 701 -15.02 19.50 25.11
C SER A 701 -16.09 18.46 24.74
N LEU A 702 -15.89 17.22 25.18
CA LEU A 702 -16.83 16.13 25.01
C LEU A 702 -17.35 15.66 26.36
N GLY A 703 -18.64 15.31 26.42
CA GLY A 703 -19.26 14.74 27.60
C GLY A 703 -18.90 13.27 27.81
N ASP A 704 -19.05 12.79 29.04
CA ASP A 704 -18.76 11.41 29.44
C ASP A 704 -19.57 10.40 28.62
N GLU A 705 -20.86 10.68 28.38
CA GLU A 705 -21.74 9.79 27.59
C GLU A 705 -21.25 9.58 26.15
N VAL A 706 -20.59 10.58 25.56
CA VAL A 706 -20.01 10.51 24.22
C VAL A 706 -18.72 9.70 24.26
N THR A 707 -17.83 10.04 25.19
CA THR A 707 -16.50 9.42 25.29
C THR A 707 -16.52 7.98 25.82
N GLU A 708 -17.63 7.56 26.44
CA GLU A 708 -17.91 6.15 26.76
C GLU A 708 -18.31 5.31 25.54
N ARG A 709 -18.87 5.94 24.52
CA ARG A 709 -19.42 5.26 23.35
C ARG A 709 -18.57 5.42 22.11
N LEU A 710 -17.84 6.51 21.97
CA LEU A 710 -17.08 6.83 20.76
C LEU A 710 -15.59 6.98 21.09
N THR A 711 -14.77 6.27 20.33
CA THR A 711 -13.31 6.35 20.42
C THR A 711 -12.67 6.40 19.06
N ILE A 712 -11.49 7.02 18.97
CA ILE A 712 -10.62 6.97 17.80
C ILE A 712 -9.41 6.11 18.16
N GLY A 713 -9.21 5.03 17.40
CA GLY A 713 -8.16 4.05 17.61
C GLY A 713 -7.05 4.18 16.58
N GLN A 714 -5.81 4.10 17.05
CA GLN A 714 -4.61 4.12 16.22
C GLN A 714 -3.66 3.01 16.64
N LEU A 715 -2.91 2.44 15.70
CA LEU A 715 -1.87 1.46 16.01
C LEU A 715 -0.76 2.11 16.87
N PHE A 716 -0.29 1.36 17.86
CA PHE A 716 0.90 1.74 18.63
C PHE A 716 2.13 1.78 17.72
N GLY A 717 2.98 2.79 17.91
CA GLY A 717 4.18 3.00 17.09
C GLY A 717 3.94 3.67 15.74
N MET A 718 2.72 4.17 15.48
CA MET A 718 2.33 4.80 14.22
C MET A 718 1.58 6.13 14.44
N SER A 719 1.91 7.15 13.64
CA SER A 719 1.25 8.46 13.57
C SER A 719 1.06 9.13 14.94
N ASP A 720 2.09 9.09 15.80
CA ASP A 720 2.00 9.67 17.16
C ASP A 720 1.73 11.18 17.11
N ALA A 721 2.22 11.86 16.07
CA ALA A 721 1.88 13.24 15.75
C ALA A 721 0.36 13.50 15.69
N LEU A 722 -0.35 12.65 14.95
CA LEU A 722 -1.81 12.72 14.81
C LEU A 722 -2.49 12.35 16.14
N THR A 723 -1.98 11.34 16.85
CA THR A 723 -2.50 11.00 18.18
C THR A 723 -2.42 12.18 19.14
N ASP A 724 -1.26 12.83 19.21
CA ASP A 724 -1.02 13.96 20.11
C ASP A 724 -1.85 15.17 19.70
N TYR A 725 -1.99 15.42 18.40
CA TYR A 725 -2.90 16.42 17.87
C TYR A 725 -4.34 16.19 18.33
N LEU A 726 -4.86 14.95 18.20
CA LEU A 726 -6.22 14.61 18.62
C LEU A 726 -6.42 14.76 20.13
N VAL A 727 -5.43 14.36 20.93
CA VAL A 727 -5.46 14.56 22.39
C VAL A 727 -5.46 16.04 22.75
N ARG A 728 -4.65 16.88 22.07
CA ARG A 728 -4.62 18.33 22.31
C ARG A 728 -5.91 19.03 21.89
N ARG A 729 -6.54 18.58 20.80
CA ARG A 729 -7.81 19.11 20.30
C ARG A 729 -9.02 18.73 21.16
N THR A 730 -8.91 17.74 22.04
CA THR A 730 -10.05 17.20 22.80
C THR A 730 -9.87 17.33 24.30
N ARG A 731 -10.95 17.66 25.00
CA ARG A 731 -11.04 17.69 26.46
C ARG A 731 -12.16 16.76 26.89
N SER A 732 -11.82 15.79 27.74
CA SER A 732 -12.76 14.82 28.27
C SER A 732 -12.25 14.26 29.60
N SER A 733 -13.18 13.81 30.44
CA SER A 733 -12.86 13.12 31.72
C SER A 733 -12.20 11.75 31.49
N THR A 734 -12.45 11.15 30.33
CA THR A 734 -11.93 9.84 29.93
C THR A 734 -11.28 9.91 28.56
N PRO A 735 -10.18 9.16 28.34
CA PRO A 735 -9.54 9.11 27.03
C PRO A 735 -10.51 8.72 25.91
N MET A 736 -10.67 9.60 24.92
CA MET A 736 -11.37 9.30 23.66
C MET A 736 -10.44 8.65 22.63
N ILE A 737 -9.14 8.93 22.73
CA ILE A 737 -8.11 8.43 21.82
C ILE A 737 -7.46 7.19 22.44
N ILE A 738 -7.39 6.11 21.68
CA ILE A 738 -6.82 4.83 22.15
C ILE A 738 -5.71 4.35 21.22
N LYS A 739 -4.69 3.70 21.79
CA LYS A 739 -3.68 2.98 21.03
C LYS A 739 -3.97 1.47 21.03
N TYR A 740 -3.94 0.85 19.86
CA TYR A 740 -3.94 -0.60 19.72
C TYR A 740 -2.54 -1.12 20.03
N VAL A 741 -2.39 -1.77 21.18
CA VAL A 741 -1.10 -2.20 21.74
C VAL A 741 -0.98 -3.71 21.59
N PRO A 742 -0.22 -4.19 20.59
CA PRO A 742 0.07 -5.61 20.46
C PRO A 742 1.11 -6.03 21.50
N TYR A 743 1.05 -7.27 21.94
CA TYR A 743 2.07 -7.91 22.78
C TYR A 743 2.19 -9.40 22.44
N GLY A 744 3.32 -9.98 22.80
CA GLY A 744 3.64 -11.39 22.58
C GLY A 744 5.14 -11.60 22.40
N ALA A 745 5.59 -12.85 22.53
CA ALA A 745 7.00 -13.17 22.34
C ALA A 745 7.45 -12.80 20.92
N LEU A 746 8.70 -12.33 20.76
CA LEU A 746 9.24 -11.90 19.45
C LEU A 746 8.88 -12.87 18.31
N SER A 747 9.11 -14.17 18.50
CA SER A 747 8.83 -15.20 17.48
C SER A 747 7.36 -15.28 17.08
N GLU A 748 6.44 -15.02 18.01
CA GLU A 748 4.99 -15.09 17.77
C GLU A 748 4.45 -13.83 17.08
N VAL A 749 5.13 -12.69 17.25
CA VAL A 749 4.72 -11.39 16.69
C VAL A 749 5.45 -11.03 15.38
N MET A 750 6.39 -11.85 14.91
CA MET A 750 7.10 -11.61 13.63
C MET A 750 6.14 -11.39 12.44
N PRO A 751 5.06 -12.19 12.25
CA PRO A 751 4.11 -11.94 11.16
C PRO A 751 3.38 -10.59 11.29
N TYR A 752 3.07 -10.18 12.53
CA TYR A 752 2.51 -8.87 12.80
C TYR A 752 3.48 -7.74 12.44
N LEU A 753 4.75 -7.85 12.86
CA LEU A 753 5.80 -6.88 12.59
C LEU A 753 6.06 -6.71 11.09
N SER A 754 6.12 -7.83 10.35
CA SER A 754 6.27 -7.82 8.89
C SER A 754 5.12 -7.04 8.23
N ARG A 755 3.87 -7.28 8.62
CA ARG A 755 2.75 -6.50 8.10
C ARG A 755 2.77 -5.04 8.52
N ARG A 756 3.29 -4.69 9.70
CA ARG A 756 3.47 -3.28 10.07
C ARG A 756 4.56 -2.62 9.24
N ALA A 757 5.62 -3.33 8.91
CA ALA A 757 6.66 -2.83 8.01
C ALA A 757 6.10 -2.61 6.59
N ILE A 758 5.32 -3.55 6.05
CA ILE A 758 4.66 -3.45 4.73
C ILE A 758 3.54 -2.41 4.73
N GLU A 759 2.70 -2.33 5.77
CA GLU A 759 1.65 -1.30 5.84
C GLU A 759 2.27 0.09 5.99
N ASN A 760 3.37 0.21 6.76
CA ASN A 760 4.13 1.45 6.74
C ASN A 760 4.58 1.74 5.31
N LYS A 761 5.05 0.76 4.51
CA LYS A 761 5.36 0.92 3.07
C LYS A 761 4.17 1.36 2.19
N SER A 762 2.95 0.90 2.45
CA SER A 762 1.77 1.28 1.66
C SER A 762 1.12 2.59 2.11
N ILE A 763 1.13 2.90 3.41
CA ILE A 763 0.77 4.23 3.96
C ILE A 763 1.86 5.27 3.60
N LEU A 764 3.08 4.79 3.30
CA LEU A 764 4.25 5.57 2.86
C LEU A 764 4.14 6.16 1.46
N GLY A 765 3.23 5.66 0.61
CA GLY A 765 2.95 6.28 -0.69
C GLY A 765 2.42 7.72 -0.57
N ASP A 766 1.77 8.05 0.57
CA ASP A 766 1.31 9.40 0.91
C ASP A 766 2.39 10.25 1.64
N GLY A 767 3.66 9.81 1.69
CA GLY A 767 4.78 10.56 2.29
C GLY A 767 4.88 10.52 3.83
N GLN A 768 3.93 9.92 4.54
CA GLN A 768 3.85 9.99 6.01
C GLN A 768 5.08 9.47 6.75
N ALA A 769 5.73 8.36 6.36
CA ALA A 769 6.94 7.94 7.09
C ALA A 769 8.19 8.72 6.67
N SER A 770 8.19 9.37 5.50
CA SER A 770 9.19 10.40 5.18
C SER A 770 9.00 11.63 6.07
N GLU A 771 7.74 12.02 6.32
CA GLU A 771 7.39 13.09 7.26
C GLU A 771 7.71 12.74 8.71
N GLU A 772 7.37 11.54 9.19
CA GLU A 772 7.71 11.06 10.53
C GLU A 772 9.23 10.96 10.70
N ARG A 773 9.97 10.51 9.67
CA ARG A 773 11.44 10.54 9.64
C ARG A 773 11.96 11.98 9.69
N ARG A 774 11.43 12.88 8.87
CA ARG A 774 11.83 14.30 8.84
C ARG A 774 11.56 14.98 10.18
N ARG A 775 10.42 14.69 10.80
CA ARG A 775 10.01 15.20 12.11
C ARG A 775 10.89 14.66 13.22
N ALA A 776 11.09 13.34 13.29
CA ALA A 776 11.98 12.73 14.26
C ALA A 776 13.39 13.31 14.12
N GLY A 777 13.89 13.46 12.89
CA GLY A 777 15.16 14.12 12.58
C GLY A 777 15.22 15.57 13.06
N SER A 778 14.17 16.36 12.81
CA SER A 778 14.07 17.76 13.26
C SER A 778 14.06 17.88 14.78
N GLN A 779 13.28 17.04 15.49
CA GLN A 779 13.27 17.04 16.96
C GLN A 779 14.58 16.55 17.58
N ILE A 780 15.26 15.57 16.96
CA ILE A 780 16.60 15.16 17.35
C ILE A 780 17.58 16.33 17.15
N TRP A 781 17.51 16.99 16.01
CA TRP A 781 18.38 18.13 15.69
C TRP A 781 18.21 19.27 16.70
N LYS A 782 16.97 19.73 16.94
CA LYS A 782 16.66 20.75 17.94
C LYS A 782 17.20 20.38 19.34
N ARG A 783 17.07 19.11 19.75
CA ARG A 783 17.54 18.68 21.08
C ARG A 783 19.05 18.57 21.22
N ILE A 784 19.76 18.26 20.14
CA ILE A 784 21.22 18.09 20.15
C ILE A 784 21.91 19.44 19.92
N PHE A 785 21.35 20.29 19.06
CA PHE A 785 22.03 21.48 18.53
C PHE A 785 21.37 22.83 18.89
N GLY A 786 20.16 22.83 19.45
CA GLY A 786 19.39 24.04 19.77
C GLY A 786 18.42 24.40 18.66
#